data_AF-A0A5J4XHL9-F1
#
_entry.id   AF-A0A5J4XHL9-F1
#
_cell.length_a   1.000
_cell.length_b   1.000
_cell.length_c   1.000
_cell.angle_alpha   90.00
_cell.angle_beta   90.00
_cell.angle_gamma   90.00
#
_symmetry.space_group_name_H-M   'P 1'
#
loop_
_entity.id
_entity.type
_entity.pdbx_description
1 polymer ?
#
loop_
_entity_poly.entity_id
_entity_poly.type
_entity_poly.pdbx_seq_one_letter_code
_entity_poly.pdbx_strand_id
1 'polypeptide(L)'
;MVQSATQYGLRARALDLKWSKRKVYSSEDLAQPAAQATVAAGLRPGSLTKAERLRFGGRSADYLEVRNAILQTWEAKVHSYLSSQNCVAAIADASKHALVKDAWEFLHDEGHINQGILEGEPPRTTASAVPEEPYPTTAALLEKLQEVLEKADVETMTMKKIRHQLNAIFGVDVSDRKDFLSLQVDHWLNKRPFDAPAKAAPKPVGRVLVIGAGPAGLAAAHHLQRCGVEALVLEARDRVGGRVHTMKPQGFSLGVDMGASIITGVATNAERGLRCDPSAILAKQMGRELHELKPALPLFDGVTGQPVPQTVDNRVERLRDALMDDARERVDDLGEDLVVGESLGQALDRAFAERIKLPEGDTAHAGAPIQDTRAAPIPGPPSPPTDKDKGQGKAQEKAEANGDVEQPTETTAAGIAQAGHEQTDAVDPSLSSSAPHSGGPTGRPTVQSAGVPASEGQQHSQNAPGQPQDATADTKPDNPPAEDHSTQKGAPQSHNIATVTDVAAVSSVVGANQPMTEDAAAQEAADVAPAEQAITSKAEPGDPVGVPGTIDAPAAEAAPVDVPSRLTDEERRLLDWHWANLEYGCSARLSQVSLAHWNQDEAWGGFGGPHCMVKGGYSGLMEPLAASLDVRQGIAISQIAYDEDTVKVKSTSGEEFEGAAVIVTVPLGCLKSGDITFTPALPAWKTEAIQKLGFGNLNKVVLEFPEVFWTPEYDYFGAAVDGGPELRGRCFMFWNGARFSGAPILTSIISGGAASTMEASSDEEVQQAAMQVLRNIYGSAAKEPVACAVSRWGGDPFSRGHIFFSLMPPSAARL
;
A
#
# COMPACT_ATOMS: atom_id res chain seq x y z
N MET A 1 -2.24 -3.57 -4.23
CA MET A 1 -2.33 -2.84 -5.52
C MET A 1 -3.38 -3.46 -6.43
N VAL A 2 -3.41 -4.78 -6.57
CA VAL A 2 -4.34 -5.46 -7.48
C VAL A 2 -5.83 -5.25 -7.15
N GLN A 3 -6.24 -5.35 -5.88
CA GLN A 3 -7.66 -5.31 -5.49
C GLN A 3 -8.45 -4.10 -6.03
N SER A 4 -7.86 -2.90 -6.06
CA SER A 4 -8.52 -1.72 -6.64
C SER A 4 -8.72 -1.87 -8.15
N ALA A 5 -7.75 -2.44 -8.86
CA ALA A 5 -7.87 -2.74 -10.28
C ALA A 5 -8.99 -3.78 -10.53
N THR A 6 -9.10 -4.81 -9.68
CA THR A 6 -10.18 -5.80 -9.71
C THR A 6 -11.56 -5.19 -9.40
N GLN A 7 -11.66 -4.23 -8.47
CA GLN A 7 -12.91 -3.52 -8.16
C GLN A 7 -13.46 -2.81 -9.40
N TYR A 8 -12.57 -2.19 -10.19
CA TYR A 8 -12.91 -1.47 -11.43
C TYR A 8 -12.90 -2.39 -12.67
N GLY A 9 -13.34 -3.64 -12.49
CA GLY A 9 -13.75 -4.52 -13.58
C GLY A 9 -12.62 -5.22 -14.33
N LEU A 10 -11.51 -5.60 -13.68
CA LEU A 10 -10.49 -6.51 -14.25
C LEU A 10 -10.80 -7.99 -13.94
N ARG A 11 -10.83 -8.86 -14.97
CA ARG A 11 -11.34 -10.25 -14.86
C ARG A 11 -10.51 -11.34 -15.56
N ALA A 12 -9.38 -10.98 -16.17
CA ALA A 12 -8.38 -11.89 -16.75
C ALA A 12 -8.01 -13.09 -15.85
N ARG A 13 -7.73 -14.27 -16.42
CA ARG A 13 -7.07 -15.40 -15.70
C ARG A 13 -5.72 -15.01 -15.09
N ALA A 14 -5.04 -14.03 -15.68
CA ALA A 14 -3.83 -13.40 -15.12
C ALA A 14 -4.01 -12.86 -13.69
N LEU A 15 -5.26 -12.57 -13.31
CA LEU A 15 -5.73 -12.14 -11.98
C LEU A 15 -6.65 -13.18 -11.33
N ASP A 16 -7.40 -13.96 -12.12
CA ASP A 16 -8.24 -15.07 -11.66
C ASP A 16 -7.44 -16.33 -11.31
N LEU A 17 -6.26 -16.13 -10.70
CA LEU A 17 -5.59 -17.12 -9.88
C LEU A 17 -6.61 -17.68 -8.89
N LYS A 18 -6.87 -18.99 -8.98
CA LYS A 18 -7.96 -19.75 -8.32
C LYS A 18 -8.07 -19.59 -6.79
N TRP A 19 -7.14 -18.87 -6.15
CA TRP A 19 -7.18 -18.44 -4.76
C TRP A 19 -8.12 -17.25 -4.52
N SER A 20 -8.22 -16.30 -5.44
CA SER A 20 -8.93 -15.04 -5.22
C SER A 20 -10.41 -15.25 -4.86
N LYS A 21 -11.09 -16.19 -5.53
CA LYS A 21 -12.52 -16.54 -5.33
C LYS A 21 -12.75 -17.81 -4.49
N ARG A 22 -11.70 -18.56 -4.13
CA ARG A 22 -11.83 -19.82 -3.39
C ARG A 22 -12.11 -19.55 -1.91
N LYS A 23 -13.14 -20.21 -1.36
CA LYS A 23 -13.30 -20.33 0.10
C LYS A 23 -12.11 -21.12 0.65
N VAL A 24 -11.36 -20.50 1.56
CA VAL A 24 -10.23 -21.09 2.29
C VAL A 24 -10.73 -21.94 3.46
N TYR A 25 -11.90 -21.56 4.01
CA TYR A 25 -12.57 -22.23 5.11
C TYR A 25 -14.01 -22.58 4.72
N SER A 26 -14.47 -23.75 5.14
CA SER A 26 -15.87 -24.18 5.00
C SER A 26 -16.78 -23.52 6.05
N SER A 27 -18.09 -23.67 5.88
CA SER A 27 -19.07 -23.27 6.91
C SER A 27 -18.89 -24.03 8.23
N GLU A 28 -18.30 -25.25 8.19
CA GLU A 28 -18.01 -26.05 9.38
C GLU A 28 -16.77 -25.52 10.12
N ASP A 29 -15.70 -25.19 9.39
CA ASP A 29 -14.48 -24.55 9.93
C ASP A 29 -14.79 -23.22 10.64
N LEU A 30 -15.82 -22.51 10.17
CA LEU A 30 -16.22 -21.19 10.67
C LEU A 30 -17.44 -21.22 11.60
N ALA A 31 -17.97 -22.40 11.94
CA ALA A 31 -19.12 -22.56 12.82
C ALA A 31 -18.88 -22.02 14.25
N GLN A 32 -17.61 -21.92 14.66
CA GLN A 32 -17.22 -21.30 15.93
C GLN A 32 -16.84 -19.82 15.74
N PRO A 33 -17.41 -18.87 16.51
CA PRO A 33 -17.02 -17.46 16.46
C PRO A 33 -15.52 -17.21 16.69
N ALA A 34 -14.87 -18.06 17.49
CA ALA A 34 -13.42 -18.04 17.71
C ALA A 34 -12.60 -18.20 16.42
N ALA A 35 -13.07 -18.99 15.46
CA ALA A 35 -12.41 -19.14 14.16
C ALA A 35 -12.52 -17.85 13.34
N GLN A 36 -13.71 -17.24 13.29
CA GLN A 36 -13.95 -15.99 12.57
C GLN A 36 -13.12 -14.83 13.13
N ALA A 37 -13.05 -14.70 14.46
CA ALA A 37 -12.20 -13.71 15.14
C ALA A 37 -10.70 -13.96 14.94
N THR A 38 -10.28 -15.23 14.82
CA THR A 38 -8.89 -15.57 14.49
C THR A 38 -8.51 -15.11 13.08
N VAL A 39 -9.42 -15.24 12.10
CA VAL A 39 -9.24 -14.66 10.76
C VAL A 39 -9.21 -13.12 10.81
N ALA A 40 -10.05 -12.49 11.63
CA ALA A 40 -10.04 -11.03 11.82
C ALA A 40 -8.68 -10.49 12.33
N ALA A 41 -7.98 -11.26 13.17
CA ALA A 41 -6.62 -10.95 13.62
C ALA A 41 -5.51 -11.19 12.56
N GLY A 42 -5.85 -11.74 11.39
CA GLY A 42 -4.91 -12.14 10.34
C GLY A 42 -4.26 -13.51 10.57
N LEU A 43 -4.86 -14.37 11.40
CA LEU A 43 -4.34 -15.68 11.77
C LEU A 43 -5.22 -16.82 11.23
N ARG A 44 -4.68 -18.03 11.19
CA ARG A 44 -5.36 -19.23 10.68
C ARG A 44 -5.93 -20.05 11.84
N PRO A 45 -7.25 -20.29 11.94
CA PRO A 45 -7.89 -20.93 13.11
C PRO A 45 -7.26 -22.25 13.56
N GLY A 46 -6.96 -23.15 12.63
CA GLY A 46 -6.42 -24.48 12.90
C GLY A 46 -4.90 -24.66 12.70
N SER A 47 -4.11 -23.58 12.61
CA SER A 47 -2.66 -23.72 12.38
C SER A 47 -1.81 -22.61 13.01
N LEU A 48 -0.57 -22.97 13.37
CA LEU A 48 0.44 -22.06 13.92
C LEU A 48 1.25 -21.35 12.84
N THR A 49 1.52 -20.06 13.03
CA THR A 49 2.58 -19.31 12.33
C THR A 49 3.97 -19.88 12.67
N LYS A 50 5.02 -19.34 12.03
CA LYS A 50 6.40 -19.70 12.36
C LYS A 50 6.79 -19.28 13.79
N ALA A 51 6.37 -18.09 14.24
CA ALA A 51 6.64 -17.59 15.58
C ALA A 51 5.88 -18.39 16.65
N GLU A 52 4.58 -18.65 16.42
CA GLU A 52 3.77 -19.49 17.31
C GLU A 52 4.34 -20.90 17.46
N ARG A 53 4.80 -21.52 16.35
CA ARG A 53 5.41 -22.86 16.41
C ARG A 53 6.71 -22.87 17.23
N LEU A 54 7.47 -21.77 17.26
CA LEU A 54 8.70 -21.64 18.05
C LEU A 54 8.43 -21.44 19.56
N ARG A 55 7.35 -20.75 19.94
CA ARG A 55 6.98 -20.51 21.37
C ARG A 55 6.06 -21.60 21.95
N PHE A 56 5.18 -22.19 21.14
CA PHE A 56 4.08 -23.06 21.61
C PHE A 56 3.98 -24.43 20.94
N GLY A 57 4.90 -24.81 20.04
CA GLY A 57 4.80 -26.06 19.25
C GLY A 57 4.54 -27.33 20.09
N GLY A 58 5.19 -27.46 21.25
CA GLY A 58 4.99 -28.58 22.18
C GLY A 58 3.64 -28.60 22.93
N ARG A 59 2.86 -27.52 22.88
CA ARG A 59 1.51 -27.37 23.47
C ARG A 59 0.48 -26.90 22.42
N SER A 60 0.67 -27.31 21.16
CA SER A 60 -0.05 -26.75 20.00
C SER A 60 -1.58 -26.75 20.13
N ALA A 61 -2.18 -27.82 20.65
CA ALA A 61 -3.64 -27.95 20.75
C ALA A 61 -4.23 -26.96 21.78
N ASP A 62 -3.71 -26.98 23.01
CA ASP A 62 -4.15 -26.09 24.09
C ASP A 62 -3.91 -24.61 23.73
N TYR A 63 -2.78 -24.32 23.07
CA TYR A 63 -2.49 -22.97 22.61
C TYR A 63 -3.45 -22.50 21.52
N LEU A 64 -3.80 -23.33 20.53
CA LEU A 64 -4.79 -22.96 19.50
C LEU A 64 -6.15 -22.62 20.13
N GLU A 65 -6.61 -23.42 21.10
CA GLU A 65 -7.86 -23.17 21.83
C GLU A 65 -7.80 -21.84 22.61
N VAL A 66 -6.78 -21.66 23.45
CA VAL A 66 -6.59 -20.45 24.27
C VAL A 66 -6.44 -19.21 23.40
N ARG A 67 -5.62 -19.27 22.35
CA ARG A 67 -5.41 -18.18 21.38
C ARG A 67 -6.73 -17.77 20.72
N ASN A 68 -7.46 -18.73 20.15
CA ASN A 68 -8.68 -18.42 19.38
C ASN A 68 -9.76 -17.79 20.30
N ALA A 69 -9.84 -18.19 21.57
CA ALA A 69 -10.73 -17.59 22.56
C ALA A 69 -10.28 -16.18 23.02
N ILE A 70 -8.97 -15.93 23.16
CA ILE A 70 -8.43 -14.58 23.39
C ILE A 70 -8.79 -13.65 22.22
N LEU A 71 -8.61 -14.12 20.98
CA LEU A 71 -8.93 -13.35 19.77
C LEU A 71 -10.44 -13.09 19.64
N GLN A 72 -11.30 -14.03 20.03
CA GLN A 72 -12.75 -13.80 20.13
C GLN A 72 -13.10 -12.71 21.15
N THR A 73 -12.43 -12.73 22.30
CA THR A 73 -12.63 -11.74 23.37
C THR A 73 -12.19 -10.34 22.93
N TRP A 74 -11.11 -10.26 22.14
CA TRP A 74 -10.63 -9.03 21.51
C TRP A 74 -11.61 -8.50 20.44
N GLU A 75 -12.00 -9.31 19.45
CA GLU A 75 -12.86 -8.84 18.34
C GLU A 75 -14.22 -8.34 18.83
N ALA A 76 -14.75 -8.93 19.91
CA ALA A 76 -15.98 -8.48 20.54
C ALA A 76 -15.92 -7.03 21.09
N LYS A 77 -14.72 -6.51 21.42
CA LYS A 77 -14.51 -5.18 22.03
C LYS A 77 -13.19 -4.51 21.61
N VAL A 78 -12.91 -4.44 20.31
CA VAL A 78 -11.66 -3.86 19.76
C VAL A 78 -11.38 -2.38 20.14
N HIS A 79 -12.30 -1.69 20.78
CA HIS A 79 -12.15 -0.33 21.29
C HIS A 79 -11.71 -0.25 22.76
N SER A 80 -11.66 -1.38 23.49
CA SER A 80 -11.24 -1.43 24.90
C SER A 80 -9.95 -2.25 25.05
N TYR A 81 -9.11 -1.89 26.01
CA TYR A 81 -7.91 -2.65 26.34
C TYR A 81 -8.25 -4.02 26.94
N LEU A 82 -7.74 -5.08 26.33
CA LEU A 82 -7.89 -6.46 26.78
C LEU A 82 -6.68 -6.83 27.65
N SER A 83 -6.90 -7.01 28.96
CA SER A 83 -5.87 -7.53 29.88
C SER A 83 -5.87 -9.06 29.96
N SER A 84 -4.74 -9.65 30.38
CA SER A 84 -4.61 -11.10 30.57
C SER A 84 -5.60 -11.67 31.59
N GLN A 85 -5.97 -10.92 32.63
CA GLN A 85 -6.96 -11.35 33.61
C GLN A 85 -8.36 -11.48 32.99
N ASN A 86 -8.73 -10.58 32.09
CA ASN A 86 -10.01 -10.64 31.38
C ASN A 86 -10.07 -11.85 30.43
N CYS A 87 -8.93 -12.27 29.88
CA CYS A 87 -8.82 -13.47 29.04
C CYS A 87 -9.04 -14.78 29.80
N VAL A 88 -8.72 -14.87 31.09
CA VAL A 88 -8.90 -16.12 31.87
C VAL A 88 -10.38 -16.54 31.91
N ALA A 89 -11.30 -15.57 31.98
CA ALA A 89 -12.74 -15.82 31.97
C ALA A 89 -13.28 -16.38 30.64
N ALA A 90 -12.52 -16.29 29.54
CA ALA A 90 -12.89 -16.86 28.25
C ALA A 90 -12.53 -18.36 28.13
N ILE A 91 -11.73 -18.91 29.05
CA ILE A 91 -11.24 -20.29 29.00
C ILE A 91 -11.98 -21.14 30.03
N ALA A 92 -12.84 -22.04 29.55
CA ALA A 92 -13.63 -22.93 30.40
C ALA A 92 -12.78 -24.00 31.13
N ASP A 93 -11.68 -24.44 30.52
CA ASP A 93 -10.77 -25.43 31.10
C ASP A 93 -9.72 -24.77 32.00
N ALA A 94 -9.90 -24.88 33.31
CA ALA A 94 -9.01 -24.33 34.32
C ALA A 94 -7.56 -24.86 34.23
N SER A 95 -7.32 -26.03 33.63
CA SER A 95 -5.95 -26.54 33.44
C SER A 95 -5.14 -25.69 32.44
N LYS A 96 -5.83 -25.01 31.51
CA LYS A 96 -5.23 -24.15 30.48
C LYS A 96 -5.04 -22.70 30.96
N HIS A 97 -5.53 -22.32 32.14
CA HIS A 97 -5.39 -20.96 32.69
C HIS A 97 -3.93 -20.51 32.83
N ALA A 98 -3.00 -21.43 33.10
CA ALA A 98 -1.56 -21.14 33.14
C ALA A 98 -0.98 -20.70 31.77
N LEU A 99 -1.59 -21.13 30.65
CA LEU A 99 -1.17 -20.77 29.29
C LEU A 99 -1.74 -19.41 28.83
N VAL A 100 -2.76 -18.88 29.52
CA VAL A 100 -3.43 -17.62 29.14
C VAL A 100 -2.49 -16.42 29.22
N LYS A 101 -1.59 -16.37 30.22
CA LYS A 101 -0.56 -15.32 30.30
C LYS A 101 0.37 -15.40 29.09
N ASP A 102 1.03 -16.55 28.87
CA ASP A 102 1.98 -16.73 27.77
C ASP A 102 1.38 -16.37 26.39
N ALA A 103 0.13 -16.79 26.17
CA ALA A 103 -0.58 -16.59 24.91
C ALA A 103 -1.07 -15.14 24.74
N TRP A 104 -1.57 -14.50 25.80
CA TRP A 104 -1.94 -13.08 25.77
C TRP A 104 -0.72 -12.18 25.53
N GLU A 105 0.39 -12.45 26.21
CA GLU A 105 1.66 -11.73 26.03
C GLU A 105 2.12 -11.84 24.58
N PHE A 106 2.21 -13.06 24.03
CA PHE A 106 2.58 -13.27 22.63
C PHE A 106 1.66 -12.52 21.65
N LEU A 107 0.34 -12.59 21.83
CA LEU A 107 -0.60 -11.88 20.95
C LEU A 107 -0.53 -10.35 21.11
N HIS A 108 -0.13 -9.85 22.28
CA HIS A 108 0.07 -8.43 22.55
C HIS A 108 1.38 -7.93 21.93
N ASP A 109 2.48 -8.65 22.17
CA ASP A 109 3.84 -8.34 21.69
C ASP A 109 3.93 -8.36 20.16
N GLU A 110 3.24 -9.30 19.50
CA GLU A 110 3.17 -9.41 18.02
C GLU A 110 2.06 -8.52 17.42
N GLY A 111 1.32 -7.76 18.24
CA GLY A 111 0.33 -6.77 17.77
C GLY A 111 -0.99 -7.34 17.23
N HIS A 112 -1.32 -8.59 17.53
CA HIS A 112 -2.60 -9.20 17.14
C HIS A 112 -3.79 -8.69 17.95
N ILE A 113 -3.57 -8.33 19.23
CA ILE A 113 -4.55 -7.69 20.13
C ILE A 113 -4.02 -6.35 20.65
N ASN A 114 -4.88 -5.52 21.23
CA ASN A 114 -4.52 -4.20 21.78
C ASN A 114 -3.80 -3.29 20.76
N GLN A 115 -4.22 -3.34 19.49
CA GLN A 115 -3.74 -2.48 18.41
C GLN A 115 -4.61 -1.21 18.28
N GLY A 116 -4.05 -0.10 17.79
CA GLY A 116 -4.81 1.16 17.60
C GLY A 116 -4.98 2.00 18.87
N ILE A 117 -6.15 2.61 19.10
CA ILE A 117 -6.46 3.49 20.25
C ILE A 117 -7.55 2.85 21.12
N LEU A 118 -7.35 2.84 22.45
CA LEU A 118 -8.12 1.98 23.37
C LEU A 118 -8.64 2.72 24.61
N GLU A 119 -9.87 2.42 24.98
CA GLU A 119 -10.46 2.77 26.28
C GLU A 119 -9.91 1.86 27.39
N GLY A 120 -9.69 2.43 28.58
CA GLY A 120 -9.24 1.66 29.74
C GLY A 120 -7.81 1.10 29.66
N GLU A 121 -7.03 1.53 28.66
CA GLU A 121 -5.60 1.23 28.59
C GLU A 121 -4.88 1.78 29.84
N PRO A 122 -4.08 0.95 30.55
CA PRO A 122 -3.53 1.34 31.84
C PRO A 122 -2.60 2.57 31.75
N PRO A 123 -2.60 3.46 32.76
CA PRO A 123 -1.74 4.63 32.77
C PRO A 123 -0.26 4.23 32.72
N ARG A 124 0.52 4.95 31.91
CA ARG A 124 1.89 4.60 31.53
C ARG A 124 2.81 4.54 32.74
N THR A 125 3.16 3.33 33.17
CA THR A 125 4.34 3.12 34.01
C THR A 125 5.57 3.09 33.11
N THR A 126 6.41 4.13 33.18
CA THR A 126 7.80 4.04 32.72
C THR A 126 8.43 2.80 33.33
N ALA A 127 9.04 1.94 32.49
CA ALA A 127 9.33 0.55 32.84
C ALA A 127 9.98 0.39 34.23
N SER A 128 9.17 -0.08 35.20
CA SER A 128 9.72 -0.80 36.36
C SER A 128 10.48 -1.99 35.80
N ALA A 129 11.64 -2.31 36.37
CA ALA A 129 12.47 -3.42 35.91
C ALA A 129 11.62 -4.69 35.76
N VAL A 130 11.74 -5.35 34.60
CA VAL A 130 11.05 -6.60 34.30
C VAL A 130 11.32 -7.58 35.45
N PRO A 131 10.30 -8.11 36.14
CA PRO A 131 10.52 -9.07 37.20
C PRO A 131 11.30 -10.27 36.65
N GLU A 132 12.34 -10.71 37.35
CA GLU A 132 13.09 -11.90 36.96
C GLU A 132 12.15 -13.12 37.01
N GLU A 133 11.70 -13.58 35.83
CA GLU A 133 10.87 -14.77 35.75
C GLU A 133 11.67 -16.00 36.18
N PRO A 134 11.06 -16.98 36.87
CA PRO A 134 11.74 -18.19 37.34
C PRO A 134 12.06 -19.19 36.21
N TYR A 135 12.10 -18.73 34.96
CA TYR A 135 12.30 -19.52 33.76
C TYR A 135 13.08 -18.69 32.73
N PRO A 136 14.05 -19.26 32.00
CA PRO A 136 14.91 -18.48 31.11
C PRO A 136 14.14 -17.90 29.92
N THR A 137 14.27 -16.58 29.73
CA THR A 137 13.76 -15.90 28.54
C THR A 137 14.35 -16.51 27.27
N THR A 138 13.65 -16.42 26.14
CA THR A 138 14.14 -16.97 24.87
C THR A 138 15.49 -16.39 24.46
N ALA A 139 15.78 -15.12 24.79
CA ALA A 139 17.08 -14.49 24.56
C ALA A 139 18.18 -15.14 25.42
N ALA A 140 17.97 -15.31 26.73
CA ALA A 140 18.93 -15.97 27.61
C ALA A 140 19.16 -17.44 27.19
N LEU A 141 18.10 -18.15 26.83
CA LEU A 141 18.16 -19.53 26.35
C LEU A 141 18.99 -19.66 25.05
N LEU A 142 18.86 -18.71 24.12
CA LEU A 142 19.67 -18.64 22.90
C LEU A 142 21.14 -18.33 23.21
N GLU A 143 21.42 -17.35 24.06
CA GLU A 143 22.77 -16.99 24.51
C GLU A 143 23.51 -18.22 25.09
N LYS A 144 22.85 -18.95 25.98
CA LYS A 144 23.45 -20.13 26.62
C LYS A 144 23.49 -21.36 25.71
N LEU A 145 22.59 -21.47 24.74
CA LEU A 145 22.72 -22.47 23.68
C LEU A 145 23.96 -22.19 22.82
N GLN A 146 24.20 -20.94 22.43
CA GLN A 146 25.40 -20.56 21.68
C GLN A 146 26.68 -20.82 22.49
N GLU A 147 26.74 -20.41 23.76
CA GLU A 147 27.88 -20.70 24.64
C GLU A 147 28.14 -22.21 24.85
N VAL A 148 27.12 -23.06 24.70
CA VAL A 148 27.21 -24.53 24.75
C VAL A 148 27.71 -25.09 23.41
N LEU A 149 27.21 -24.57 22.28
CA LEU A 149 27.57 -25.03 20.92
C LEU A 149 28.98 -24.63 20.50
N GLU A 150 29.42 -23.41 20.83
CA GLU A 150 30.80 -22.95 20.60
C GLU A 150 31.86 -23.80 21.35
N LYS A 151 31.43 -24.52 22.39
CA LYS A 151 32.25 -25.42 23.20
C LYS A 151 31.90 -26.90 22.96
N ALA A 152 31.05 -27.19 21.97
CA ALA A 152 30.62 -28.53 21.66
C ALA A 152 31.58 -29.23 20.69
N ASP A 153 32.01 -30.43 21.05
CA ASP A 153 32.51 -31.41 20.09
C ASP A 153 31.32 -31.91 19.23
N VAL A 154 31.33 -31.55 17.96
CA VAL A 154 30.25 -31.84 17.00
C VAL A 154 30.09 -33.34 16.74
N GLU A 155 31.15 -34.16 16.89
CA GLU A 155 31.07 -35.61 16.67
C GLU A 155 30.36 -36.35 17.81
N THR A 156 30.37 -35.80 19.04
CA THR A 156 29.78 -36.47 20.21
C THR A 156 28.66 -35.69 20.92
N MET A 157 28.40 -34.44 20.56
CA MET A 157 27.31 -33.65 21.14
C MET A 157 25.92 -34.17 20.70
N THR A 158 24.92 -34.06 21.57
CA THR A 158 23.53 -34.47 21.25
C THR A 158 22.51 -33.56 21.91
N MET A 159 21.28 -33.50 21.39
CA MET A 159 20.16 -32.75 21.99
C MET A 159 19.80 -33.19 23.43
N LYS A 160 20.29 -34.35 23.89
CA LYS A 160 20.20 -34.75 25.31
C LYS A 160 21.31 -34.12 26.16
N LYS A 161 22.56 -34.09 25.67
CA LYS A 161 23.69 -33.41 26.32
C LYS A 161 23.46 -31.89 26.40
N ILE A 162 23.06 -31.26 25.29
CA ILE A 162 22.79 -29.81 25.20
C ILE A 162 21.73 -29.38 26.22
N ARG A 163 20.56 -30.04 26.25
CA ARG A 163 19.52 -29.74 27.25
C ARG A 163 20.00 -30.00 28.67
N HIS A 164 20.76 -31.06 28.93
CA HIS A 164 21.30 -31.30 30.27
C HIS A 164 22.26 -30.18 30.73
N GLN A 165 23.07 -29.61 29.83
CA GLN A 165 23.92 -28.46 30.14
C GLN A 165 23.09 -27.18 30.36
N LEU A 166 22.05 -26.92 29.54
CA LEU A 166 21.15 -25.78 29.75
C LEU A 166 20.37 -25.90 31.07
N ASN A 167 19.87 -27.09 31.41
CA ASN A 167 19.24 -27.36 32.71
C ASN A 167 20.19 -27.07 33.88
N ALA A 168 21.48 -27.42 33.74
CA ALA A 168 22.50 -27.15 34.76
C ALA A 168 22.89 -25.66 34.85
N ILE A 169 22.75 -24.89 33.77
CA ILE A 169 23.01 -23.44 33.73
C ILE A 169 21.85 -22.65 34.35
N PHE A 170 20.60 -23.03 34.07
CA PHE A 170 19.40 -22.29 34.51
C PHE A 170 18.71 -22.85 35.76
N GLY A 171 19.09 -24.04 36.23
CA GLY A 171 18.46 -24.68 37.40
C GLY A 171 17.05 -25.22 37.17
N VAL A 172 16.52 -25.15 35.94
CA VAL A 172 15.17 -25.60 35.55
C VAL A 172 15.24 -26.58 34.37
N ASP A 173 14.25 -27.45 34.23
CA ASP A 173 14.19 -28.39 33.10
C ASP A 173 13.58 -27.73 31.86
N VAL A 174 14.42 -27.43 30.84
CA VAL A 174 13.99 -26.87 29.54
C VAL A 174 13.61 -27.97 28.54
N SER A 175 13.02 -29.08 29.03
CA SER A 175 12.71 -30.24 28.21
C SER A 175 11.58 -30.00 27.20
N ASP A 176 10.65 -29.10 27.53
CA ASP A 176 9.60 -28.56 26.65
C ASP A 176 10.19 -27.80 25.44
N ARG A 177 11.28 -27.05 25.64
CA ARG A 177 11.97 -26.28 24.61
C ARG A 177 12.79 -27.13 23.65
N LYS A 178 12.74 -28.47 23.74
CA LYS A 178 13.52 -29.41 22.89
C LYS A 178 13.50 -29.06 21.40
N ASP A 179 12.33 -28.80 20.84
CA ASP A 179 12.19 -28.65 19.38
C ASP A 179 12.59 -27.24 18.92
N PHE A 180 12.36 -26.22 19.76
CA PHE A 180 12.97 -24.90 19.61
C PHE A 180 14.50 -24.99 19.61
N LEU A 181 15.09 -25.66 20.61
CA LEU A 181 16.55 -25.82 20.72
C LEU A 181 17.11 -26.60 19.53
N SER A 182 16.43 -27.65 19.06
CA SER A 182 16.85 -28.43 17.89
C SER A 182 16.95 -27.55 16.63
N LEU A 183 15.93 -26.74 16.36
CA LEU A 183 15.92 -25.79 15.24
C LEU A 183 17.08 -24.77 15.29
N GLN A 184 17.49 -24.36 16.48
CA GLN A 184 18.60 -23.40 16.66
C GLN A 184 19.97 -24.08 16.53
N VAL A 185 20.11 -25.35 16.96
CA VAL A 185 21.29 -26.18 16.68
C VAL A 185 21.42 -26.42 15.18
N ASP A 186 20.33 -26.79 14.50
CA ASP A 186 20.31 -26.96 13.05
C ASP A 186 20.68 -25.64 12.34
N HIS A 187 20.19 -24.49 12.82
CA HIS A 187 20.54 -23.19 12.26
C HIS A 187 22.03 -22.85 12.43
N TRP A 188 22.59 -23.09 13.62
CA TRP A 188 24.00 -22.87 13.94
C TRP A 188 24.94 -23.78 13.12
N LEU A 189 24.55 -25.04 12.89
CA LEU A 189 25.28 -25.98 12.04
C LEU A 189 25.23 -25.58 10.55
N ASN A 190 24.09 -25.08 10.06
CA ASN A 190 23.85 -24.75 8.65
C ASN A 190 24.13 -23.27 8.29
N LYS A 191 25.07 -22.63 8.99
CA LYS A 191 25.41 -21.18 8.94
C LYS A 191 25.03 -20.45 7.64
N ARG A 192 23.85 -19.83 7.63
CA ARG A 192 23.55 -18.69 6.75
C ARG A 192 23.98 -17.40 7.47
N PRO A 193 24.55 -16.40 6.79
CA PRO A 193 25.02 -15.18 7.44
C PRO A 193 23.84 -14.29 7.87
N PHE A 194 23.40 -14.51 9.11
CA PHE A 194 22.95 -13.44 10.00
C PHE A 194 23.90 -13.49 11.20
N ASP A 195 24.82 -12.53 11.27
CA ASP A 195 25.69 -12.39 12.43
C ASP A 195 24.83 -11.96 13.63
N ALA A 196 24.70 -12.86 14.61
CA ALA A 196 24.13 -12.49 15.89
C ALA A 196 25.13 -11.54 16.59
N PRO A 197 24.70 -10.34 17.02
CA PRO A 197 25.62 -9.37 17.62
C PRO A 197 26.23 -9.94 18.90
N ALA A 198 27.50 -9.59 19.15
CA ALA A 198 28.19 -9.98 20.36
C ALA A 198 27.55 -9.32 21.60
N LYS A 199 27.86 -9.85 22.78
CA LYS A 199 27.24 -9.44 24.05
C LYS A 199 27.49 -7.98 24.42
N ALA A 200 26.44 -7.16 24.30
CA ALA A 200 26.18 -6.11 25.27
C ALA A 200 25.47 -6.71 26.51
N ALA A 201 25.81 -6.22 27.70
CA ALA A 201 24.99 -6.45 28.90
C ALA A 201 23.64 -5.71 28.76
N PRO A 202 22.56 -6.11 29.47
CA PRO A 202 21.28 -5.41 29.43
C PRO A 202 21.44 -3.99 30.01
N LYS A 203 21.71 -3.03 29.13
CA LYS A 203 21.69 -1.61 29.43
C LYS A 203 20.25 -1.16 29.73
N PRO A 204 20.04 -0.09 30.52
CA PRO A 204 18.72 0.54 30.62
C PRO A 204 18.21 0.86 29.22
N VAL A 205 16.94 0.55 28.94
CA VAL A 205 16.36 0.69 27.60
C VAL A 205 16.32 2.16 27.21
N GLY A 206 17.33 2.59 26.46
CA GLY A 206 17.40 3.95 25.93
C GLY A 206 16.29 4.19 24.91
N ARG A 207 15.88 5.46 24.82
CA ARG A 207 14.92 5.97 23.85
C ARG A 207 15.14 5.40 22.45
N VAL A 208 14.08 4.93 21.81
CA VAL A 208 14.09 4.56 20.39
C VAL A 208 13.71 5.77 19.56
N LEU A 209 14.48 6.04 18.51
CA LEU A 209 14.21 7.11 17.56
C LEU A 209 13.39 6.55 16.39
N VAL A 210 12.32 7.23 15.99
CA VAL A 210 11.46 6.81 14.88
C VAL A 210 11.44 7.93 13.84
N ILE A 211 11.97 7.68 12.65
CA ILE A 211 12.11 8.70 11.61
C ILE A 211 10.89 8.62 10.68
N GLY A 212 10.07 9.67 10.69
CA GLY A 212 8.78 9.79 9.99
C GLY A 212 7.57 9.52 10.90
N ALA A 213 6.60 10.44 10.90
CA ALA A 213 5.29 10.33 11.57
C ALA A 213 4.17 9.92 10.59
N GLY A 214 4.49 9.13 9.56
CA GLY A 214 3.51 8.42 8.75
C GLY A 214 2.89 7.21 9.49
N PRO A 215 1.91 6.51 8.91
CA PRO A 215 1.20 5.40 9.58
C PRO A 215 2.12 4.34 10.18
N ALA A 216 3.20 3.98 9.47
CA ALA A 216 4.18 3.00 9.93
C ALA A 216 4.97 3.47 11.17
N GLY A 217 5.42 4.74 11.19
CA GLY A 217 6.16 5.31 12.32
C GLY A 217 5.28 5.55 13.54
N LEU A 218 4.05 6.05 13.33
CA LEU A 218 3.06 6.20 14.40
C LEU A 218 2.69 4.86 15.02
N ALA A 219 2.41 3.84 14.19
CA ALA A 219 2.11 2.49 14.68
C ALA A 219 3.30 1.88 15.44
N ALA A 220 4.53 1.99 14.91
CA ALA A 220 5.73 1.48 15.57
C ALA A 220 5.99 2.16 16.92
N ALA A 221 5.90 3.49 16.99
CA ALA A 221 6.07 4.24 18.23
C ALA A 221 4.98 3.92 19.27
N HIS A 222 3.72 3.78 18.84
CA HIS A 222 2.62 3.38 19.73
C HIS A 222 2.75 1.93 20.23
N HIS A 223 3.33 1.04 19.43
CA HIS A 223 3.62 -0.35 19.82
C HIS A 223 4.78 -0.42 20.82
N LEU A 224 5.89 0.28 20.55
CA LEU A 224 7.02 0.43 21.48
C LEU A 224 6.55 0.93 22.85
N GLN A 225 5.71 1.95 22.87
CA GLN A 225 5.16 2.51 24.11
C GLN A 225 4.31 1.48 24.89
N ARG A 226 3.59 0.59 24.21
CA ARG A 226 2.84 -0.53 24.85
C ARG A 226 3.78 -1.56 25.47
N CYS A 227 4.87 -1.89 24.79
CA CYS A 227 5.96 -2.70 25.32
C CYS A 227 6.82 -1.99 26.39
N GLY A 228 6.42 -0.81 26.88
CA GLY A 228 7.13 -0.03 27.91
C GLY A 228 8.38 0.69 27.44
N VAL A 229 8.64 0.73 26.12
CA VAL A 229 9.82 1.36 25.51
C VAL A 229 9.51 2.82 25.17
N GLU A 230 10.39 3.75 25.57
CA GLU A 230 10.27 5.16 25.20
C GLU A 230 10.56 5.36 23.71
N ALA A 231 9.66 6.02 22.98
CA ALA A 231 9.80 6.33 21.57
C ALA A 231 9.72 7.84 21.31
N LEU A 232 10.62 8.37 20.48
CA LEU A 232 10.61 9.74 19.96
C LEU A 232 10.45 9.70 18.44
N VAL A 233 9.37 10.28 17.93
CA VAL A 233 9.09 10.39 16.50
C VAL A 233 9.62 11.73 15.97
N LEU A 234 10.48 11.68 14.95
CA LEU A 234 11.04 12.85 14.27
C LEU A 234 10.46 12.93 12.86
N GLU A 235 9.70 13.98 12.57
CA GLU A 235 9.00 14.21 11.31
C GLU A 235 9.53 15.47 10.63
N ALA A 236 9.84 15.36 9.33
CA ALA A 236 10.40 16.45 8.54
C ALA A 236 9.39 17.56 8.25
N ARG A 237 8.10 17.21 8.16
CA ARG A 237 6.98 18.11 7.90
C ARG A 237 6.50 18.81 9.17
N ASP A 238 5.71 19.85 8.97
CA ASP A 238 4.87 20.57 9.95
C ASP A 238 3.60 19.82 10.37
N ARG A 239 3.47 18.53 9.99
CA ARG A 239 2.27 17.72 10.20
C ARG A 239 2.59 16.22 10.24
N VAL A 240 1.71 15.44 10.86
CA VAL A 240 1.77 13.96 10.83
C VAL A 240 1.12 13.36 9.58
N GLY A 241 1.11 12.03 9.47
CA GLY A 241 0.45 11.25 8.42
C GLY A 241 1.29 11.06 7.15
N GLY A 242 2.22 11.96 6.84
CA GLY A 242 3.11 11.84 5.67
C GLY A 242 2.33 11.78 4.36
N ARG A 243 2.26 10.59 3.73
CA ARG A 243 1.46 10.30 2.52
C ARG A 243 -0.04 10.05 2.80
N VAL A 244 -0.45 9.95 4.05
CA VAL A 244 -1.84 10.18 4.46
C VAL A 244 -1.98 11.68 4.71
N HIS A 245 -2.64 12.38 3.80
CA HIS A 245 -2.71 13.84 3.82
C HIS A 245 -4.06 14.34 3.31
N THR A 246 -4.93 14.69 4.24
CA THR A 246 -6.00 15.67 4.05
C THR A 246 -5.40 17.06 4.20
N MET A 247 -5.82 18.01 3.36
CA MET A 247 -5.58 19.45 3.57
C MET A 247 -6.84 20.25 3.26
N LYS A 248 -6.93 21.49 3.75
CA LYS A 248 -7.97 22.44 3.33
C LYS A 248 -7.30 23.63 2.63
N PRO A 249 -7.16 23.61 1.30
CA PRO A 249 -6.58 24.72 0.56
C PRO A 249 -7.48 25.96 0.62
N GLN A 250 -6.93 27.12 0.30
CA GLN A 250 -7.72 28.35 0.22
C GLN A 250 -8.83 28.21 -0.84
N GLY A 251 -10.04 28.66 -0.50
CA GLY A 251 -11.22 28.58 -1.36
C GLY A 251 -12.10 27.33 -1.16
N PHE A 252 -11.55 26.22 -0.66
CA PHE A 252 -12.33 24.99 -0.43
C PHE A 252 -13.26 25.10 0.78
N SER A 253 -14.46 24.52 0.69
CA SER A 253 -15.41 24.44 1.80
C SER A 253 -15.03 23.38 2.83
N LEU A 254 -14.39 22.28 2.40
CA LEU A 254 -14.03 21.13 3.23
C LEU A 254 -12.55 20.73 3.06
N GLY A 255 -12.08 19.80 3.89
CA GLY A 255 -10.78 19.15 3.70
C GLY A 255 -10.83 18.11 2.58
N VAL A 256 -9.76 18.02 1.80
CA VAL A 256 -9.61 17.12 0.65
C VAL A 256 -8.34 16.30 0.76
N ASP A 257 -8.42 15.00 0.43
CA ASP A 257 -7.28 14.08 0.51
C ASP A 257 -6.39 14.18 -0.73
N MET A 258 -5.18 14.72 -0.55
CA MET A 258 -4.15 14.82 -1.59
C MET A 258 -3.29 13.55 -1.68
N GLY A 259 -3.26 12.75 -0.62
CA GLY A 259 -2.54 11.47 -0.53
C GLY A 259 -3.48 10.27 -0.63
N ALA A 260 -3.35 9.31 0.29
CA ALA A 260 -4.31 8.20 0.42
C ALA A 260 -5.75 8.70 0.70
N SER A 261 -6.76 8.04 0.12
CA SER A 261 -8.19 8.32 0.34
C SER A 261 -9.05 7.09 0.63
N ILE A 262 -8.60 5.91 0.25
CA ILE A 262 -9.38 4.67 0.26
C ILE A 262 -8.78 3.70 1.28
N ILE A 263 -9.61 3.19 2.18
CA ILE A 263 -9.31 2.00 2.99
C ILE A 263 -9.72 0.79 2.13
N THR A 264 -8.73 -0.01 1.71
CA THR A 264 -8.95 -1.11 0.76
C THR A 264 -9.40 -2.39 1.47
N GLY A 265 -10.61 -2.38 2.03
CA GLY A 265 -11.25 -3.57 2.63
C GLY A 265 -11.52 -3.40 4.12
N VAL A 266 -12.76 -3.03 4.48
CA VAL A 266 -13.12 -2.60 5.85
C VAL A 266 -13.70 -3.68 6.76
N ALA A 267 -13.87 -4.93 6.31
CA ALA A 267 -14.49 -5.99 7.11
C ALA A 267 -13.79 -7.34 6.97
N THR A 268 -13.91 -8.23 7.94
CA THR A 268 -13.35 -9.58 7.85
C THR A 268 -14.16 -10.43 6.88
N ASN A 269 -13.52 -11.00 5.85
CA ASN A 269 -14.12 -12.06 5.03
C ASN A 269 -13.58 -13.41 5.52
N ALA A 270 -14.29 -14.00 6.47
CA ALA A 270 -13.87 -15.22 7.14
C ALA A 270 -13.72 -16.40 6.16
N GLU A 271 -14.64 -16.57 5.21
CA GLU A 271 -14.61 -17.68 4.22
C GLU A 271 -13.36 -17.65 3.34
N ARG A 272 -12.92 -16.46 2.91
CA ARG A 272 -11.71 -16.27 2.10
C ARG A 272 -10.44 -16.13 2.94
N GLY A 273 -10.53 -16.18 4.27
CA GLY A 273 -9.39 -16.05 5.18
C GLY A 273 -8.81 -14.64 5.28
N LEU A 274 -9.58 -13.59 4.95
CA LEU A 274 -9.09 -12.21 4.87
C LEU A 274 -9.54 -11.36 6.07
N ARG A 275 -8.58 -10.74 6.77
CA ARG A 275 -8.87 -9.68 7.77
C ARG A 275 -9.31 -8.38 7.11
N CYS A 276 -9.83 -7.44 7.90
CA CYS A 276 -9.94 -6.04 7.49
C CYS A 276 -8.57 -5.34 7.50
N ASP A 277 -8.47 -4.25 6.73
CA ASP A 277 -7.38 -3.29 6.77
C ASP A 277 -7.22 -2.71 8.20
N PRO A 278 -6.00 -2.61 8.77
CA PRO A 278 -5.79 -2.03 10.10
C PRO A 278 -6.38 -0.62 10.28
N SER A 279 -6.49 0.16 9.20
CA SER A 279 -7.10 1.50 9.18
C SER A 279 -8.61 1.46 9.43
N ALA A 280 -9.29 0.37 9.08
CA ALA A 280 -10.69 0.15 9.41
C ALA A 280 -10.89 -0.13 10.91
N ILE A 281 -9.91 -0.76 11.58
CA ILE A 281 -9.91 -0.92 13.04
C ILE A 281 -9.79 0.45 13.71
N LEU A 282 -8.87 1.31 13.25
CA LEU A 282 -8.76 2.70 13.72
C LEU A 282 -10.06 3.49 13.50
N ALA A 283 -10.69 3.37 12.33
CA ALA A 283 -11.97 4.02 12.05
C ALA A 283 -13.10 3.54 12.98
N LYS A 284 -13.21 2.22 13.24
CA LYS A 284 -14.14 1.59 14.18
C LYS A 284 -13.91 2.07 15.62
N GLN A 285 -12.66 2.17 16.06
CA GLN A 285 -12.27 2.68 17.39
C GLN A 285 -12.60 4.16 17.58
N MET A 286 -12.35 4.99 16.56
CA MET A 286 -12.59 6.44 16.60
C MET A 286 -14.02 6.85 16.23
N GLY A 287 -14.91 5.89 15.94
CA GLY A 287 -16.28 6.17 15.50
C GLY A 287 -16.36 6.96 14.18
N ARG A 288 -15.37 6.83 13.28
CA ARG A 288 -15.38 7.54 11.99
C ARG A 288 -16.39 6.90 11.03
N GLU A 289 -17.21 7.72 10.40
CA GLU A 289 -18.10 7.27 9.33
C GLU A 289 -17.28 6.97 8.06
N LEU A 290 -17.57 5.84 7.43
CA LEU A 290 -16.94 5.39 6.19
C LEU A 290 -17.97 5.35 5.07
N HIS A 291 -17.59 5.78 3.88
CA HIS A 291 -18.42 5.73 2.67
C HIS A 291 -17.99 4.55 1.80
N GLU A 292 -18.85 3.54 1.68
CA GLU A 292 -18.65 2.41 0.76
C GLU A 292 -18.70 2.85 -0.71
N LEU A 293 -17.69 2.46 -1.48
CA LEU A 293 -17.58 2.77 -2.90
C LEU A 293 -18.34 1.73 -3.74
N LYS A 294 -19.49 2.11 -4.28
CA LYS A 294 -20.31 1.25 -5.15
C LYS A 294 -19.55 0.94 -6.44
N PRO A 295 -19.56 -0.31 -6.95
CA PRO A 295 -18.76 -0.72 -8.11
C PRO A 295 -19.12 -0.07 -9.46
N ALA A 296 -20.24 0.64 -9.56
CA ALA A 296 -20.76 1.13 -10.84
C ALA A 296 -19.96 2.33 -11.36
N LEU A 297 -19.18 2.11 -12.42
CA LEU A 297 -18.29 3.07 -13.04
C LEU A 297 -18.76 3.38 -14.48
N PRO A 298 -19.55 4.45 -14.73
CA PRO A 298 -19.86 4.87 -16.08
C PRO A 298 -18.61 5.40 -16.78
N LEU A 299 -18.39 4.97 -18.01
CA LEU A 299 -17.29 5.42 -18.87
C LEU A 299 -17.83 6.34 -19.98
N PHE A 300 -17.08 7.39 -20.28
CA PHE A 300 -17.35 8.33 -21.36
C PHE A 300 -16.19 8.34 -22.35
N ASP A 301 -16.47 8.50 -23.64
CA ASP A 301 -15.44 8.83 -24.63
C ASP A 301 -14.93 10.26 -24.35
N GLY A 302 -13.65 10.39 -24.01
CA GLY A 302 -13.03 11.67 -23.67
C GLY A 302 -12.93 12.65 -24.85
N VAL A 303 -13.21 12.21 -26.09
CA VAL A 303 -13.24 13.06 -27.28
C VAL A 303 -14.66 13.53 -27.61
N THR A 304 -15.64 12.63 -27.74
CA THR A 304 -17.02 12.99 -28.12
C THR A 304 -17.94 13.33 -26.93
N GLY A 305 -17.49 13.09 -25.70
CA GLY A 305 -18.27 13.30 -24.48
C GLY A 305 -19.41 12.31 -24.26
N GLN A 306 -19.63 11.37 -25.19
CA GLN A 306 -20.75 10.44 -25.12
C GLN A 306 -20.48 9.32 -24.10
N PRO A 307 -21.50 8.80 -23.39
CA PRO A 307 -21.38 7.56 -22.64
C PRO A 307 -20.98 6.41 -23.56
N VAL A 308 -19.99 5.62 -23.15
CA VAL A 308 -19.56 4.42 -23.88
C VAL A 308 -20.70 3.40 -23.88
N PRO A 309 -21.11 2.85 -25.04
CA PRO A 309 -22.14 1.81 -25.07
C PRO A 309 -21.66 0.53 -24.36
N GLN A 310 -22.49 -0.06 -23.51
CA GLN A 310 -22.15 -1.28 -22.74
C GLN A 310 -21.70 -2.46 -23.64
N THR A 311 -22.12 -2.50 -24.90
CA THR A 311 -21.68 -3.49 -25.89
C THR A 311 -20.23 -3.29 -26.34
N VAL A 312 -19.75 -2.04 -26.39
CA VAL A 312 -18.36 -1.67 -26.69
C VAL A 312 -17.50 -1.86 -25.44
N ASP A 313 -17.96 -1.40 -24.29
CA ASP A 313 -17.33 -1.62 -22.97
C ASP A 313 -17.05 -3.10 -22.73
N ASN A 314 -18.09 -3.95 -22.76
CA ASN A 314 -17.93 -5.40 -22.59
C ASN A 314 -17.01 -6.03 -23.66
N ARG A 315 -16.87 -5.47 -24.86
CA ARG A 315 -15.98 -5.99 -25.91
C ARG A 315 -14.52 -5.65 -25.64
N VAL A 316 -14.24 -4.40 -25.26
CA VAL A 316 -12.88 -3.95 -24.92
C VAL A 316 -12.42 -4.54 -23.59
N GLU A 317 -13.33 -4.74 -22.62
CA GLU A 317 -13.08 -5.48 -21.38
C GLU A 317 -12.55 -6.90 -21.69
N ARG A 318 -13.24 -7.65 -22.56
CA ARG A 318 -12.82 -9.00 -22.98
C ARG A 318 -11.50 -9.01 -23.74
N LEU A 319 -11.24 -8.02 -24.61
CA LEU A 319 -9.97 -7.92 -25.31
C LEU A 319 -8.82 -7.64 -24.33
N ARG A 320 -8.98 -6.68 -23.42
CA ARG A 320 -8.02 -6.38 -22.35
C ARG A 320 -7.70 -7.63 -21.53
N ASP A 321 -8.71 -8.39 -21.12
CA ASP A 321 -8.49 -9.62 -20.36
C ASP A 321 -7.77 -10.70 -21.17
N ALA A 322 -8.10 -10.87 -22.45
CA ALA A 322 -7.40 -11.80 -23.33
C ALA A 322 -5.92 -11.43 -23.54
N LEU A 323 -5.58 -10.13 -23.54
CA LEU A 323 -4.20 -9.63 -23.63
C LEU A 323 -3.41 -9.83 -22.32
N MET A 324 -4.07 -9.62 -21.18
CA MET A 324 -3.50 -9.93 -19.87
C MET A 324 -3.24 -11.44 -19.73
N ASP A 325 -4.12 -12.28 -20.27
CA ASP A 325 -3.97 -13.73 -20.25
C ASP A 325 -2.80 -14.22 -21.10
N ASP A 326 -2.58 -13.68 -22.31
CA ASP A 326 -1.38 -13.96 -23.10
C ASP A 326 -0.10 -13.55 -22.36
N ALA A 327 -0.14 -12.39 -21.69
CA ALA A 327 0.97 -11.89 -20.89
C ALA A 327 1.26 -12.80 -19.68
N ARG A 328 0.25 -13.48 -19.13
CA ARG A 328 0.44 -14.50 -18.08
C ARG A 328 0.93 -15.83 -18.63
N GLU A 329 0.33 -16.33 -19.71
CA GLU A 329 0.72 -17.58 -20.38
C GLU A 329 2.20 -17.54 -20.77
N ARG A 330 2.70 -16.38 -21.22
CA ARG A 330 4.13 -16.13 -21.43
C ARG A 330 5.03 -16.35 -20.20
N VAL A 331 4.55 -16.05 -18.99
CA VAL A 331 5.30 -16.31 -17.74
C VAL A 331 5.28 -17.80 -17.40
N ASP A 332 4.14 -18.46 -17.62
CA ASP A 332 3.95 -19.89 -17.34
C ASP A 332 4.73 -20.78 -18.33
N ASP A 333 4.84 -20.39 -19.60
CA ASP A 333 5.60 -21.10 -20.65
C ASP A 333 7.12 -20.95 -20.52
N LEU A 334 7.60 -19.75 -20.17
CA LEU A 334 9.03 -19.43 -20.15
C LEU A 334 9.67 -19.55 -18.75
N GLY A 335 8.87 -19.47 -17.69
CA GLY A 335 9.35 -19.39 -16.31
C GLY A 335 9.90 -17.99 -15.95
N GLU A 336 9.76 -17.64 -14.67
CA GLU A 336 10.07 -16.30 -14.15
C GLU A 336 11.50 -15.83 -14.47
N ASP A 337 12.49 -16.72 -14.39
CA ASP A 337 13.90 -16.43 -14.68
C ASP A 337 14.17 -15.93 -16.12
N LEU A 338 13.38 -16.37 -17.10
CA LEU A 338 13.55 -15.97 -18.50
C LEU A 338 12.83 -14.65 -18.84
N VAL A 339 11.81 -14.27 -18.06
CA VAL A 339 11.03 -13.04 -18.23
C VAL A 339 11.37 -11.95 -17.21
N VAL A 340 12.32 -12.19 -16.29
CA VAL A 340 12.68 -11.24 -15.21
C VAL A 340 13.10 -9.85 -15.73
N GLY A 341 13.70 -9.78 -16.92
CA GLY A 341 14.09 -8.54 -17.61
C GLY A 341 13.04 -7.98 -18.57
N GLU A 342 11.77 -8.40 -18.46
CA GLU A 342 10.66 -7.96 -19.30
C GLU A 342 9.57 -7.25 -18.47
N SER A 343 9.00 -6.19 -19.05
CA SER A 343 7.90 -5.43 -18.45
C SER A 343 6.52 -5.91 -18.91
N LEU A 344 5.52 -5.68 -18.06
CA LEU A 344 4.12 -5.95 -18.36
C LEU A 344 3.66 -5.18 -19.62
N GLY A 345 4.14 -3.96 -19.83
CA GLY A 345 3.90 -3.20 -21.06
C GLY A 345 4.41 -3.90 -22.31
N GLN A 346 5.65 -4.39 -22.31
CA GLN A 346 6.23 -5.13 -23.46
C GLN A 346 5.48 -6.43 -23.77
N ALA A 347 4.97 -7.12 -22.75
CA ALA A 347 4.16 -8.33 -22.93
C ALA A 347 2.81 -8.01 -23.57
N LEU A 348 2.12 -6.98 -23.08
CA LEU A 348 0.82 -6.53 -23.61
C LEU A 348 0.94 -5.97 -25.04
N ASP A 349 1.99 -5.19 -25.33
CA ASP A 349 2.26 -4.69 -26.68
C ASP A 349 2.52 -5.84 -27.67
N ARG A 350 3.21 -6.92 -27.23
CA ARG A 350 3.40 -8.14 -28.04
C ARG A 350 2.08 -8.87 -28.28
N ALA A 351 1.34 -9.19 -27.21
CA ALA A 351 0.06 -9.88 -27.28
C ALA A 351 -0.92 -9.16 -28.22
N PHE A 352 -0.97 -7.83 -28.13
CA PHE A 352 -1.79 -6.98 -29.01
C PHE A 352 -1.33 -7.05 -30.47
N ALA A 353 -0.02 -6.98 -30.70
CA ALA A 353 0.58 -7.09 -32.03
C ALA A 353 0.56 -8.52 -32.61
N GLU A 354 0.24 -9.55 -31.82
CA GLU A 354 0.07 -10.94 -32.27
C GLU A 354 -1.40 -11.22 -32.60
N ARG A 355 -2.33 -10.88 -31.70
CA ARG A 355 -3.79 -11.05 -31.94
C ARG A 355 -4.29 -10.27 -33.16
N ILE A 356 -3.87 -9.02 -33.35
CA ILE A 356 -4.30 -8.19 -34.50
C ILE A 356 -3.68 -8.65 -35.83
N LYS A 357 -2.63 -9.50 -35.82
CA LYS A 357 -2.02 -10.02 -37.05
C LYS A 357 -2.72 -11.26 -37.63
N LEU A 358 -3.72 -11.82 -36.97
CA LEU A 358 -4.47 -12.98 -37.45
C LEU A 358 -5.41 -12.59 -38.61
N PRO A 359 -5.20 -13.08 -39.85
CA PRO A 359 -6.14 -12.92 -40.94
C PRO A 359 -7.09 -14.13 -40.99
N GLU A 360 -8.33 -13.92 -41.44
CA GLU A 360 -9.20 -15.05 -41.82
C GLU A 360 -8.56 -15.83 -42.98
N GLY A 361 -8.62 -17.17 -42.90
CA GLY A 361 -7.82 -18.05 -43.75
C GLY A 361 -8.35 -19.47 -43.81
N ASP A 362 -9.62 -19.63 -44.19
CA ASP A 362 -10.24 -20.93 -44.42
C ASP A 362 -9.45 -21.73 -45.47
N THR A 363 -8.77 -22.80 -45.05
CA THR A 363 -8.17 -23.80 -45.97
C THR A 363 -9.00 -25.08 -46.02
N ALA A 364 -10.33 -24.95 -45.91
CA ALA A 364 -11.29 -26.01 -46.16
C ALA A 364 -11.68 -26.05 -47.66
N HIS A 365 -11.31 -27.14 -48.34
CA HIS A 365 -11.64 -27.52 -49.73
C HIS A 365 -10.73 -27.04 -50.89
N ALA A 366 -9.61 -27.76 -51.08
CA ALA A 366 -9.31 -28.37 -52.39
C ALA A 366 -8.25 -29.50 -52.29
N GLY A 367 -8.60 -30.72 -52.71
CA GLY A 367 -7.64 -31.72 -53.21
C GLY A 367 -6.79 -32.50 -52.20
N ALA A 368 -7.21 -33.72 -51.90
CA ALA A 368 -6.33 -34.84 -51.53
C ALA A 368 -6.59 -36.00 -52.51
N PRO A 369 -5.76 -37.07 -52.60
CA PRO A 369 -4.48 -37.31 -51.90
C PRO A 369 -3.32 -37.74 -52.85
N ILE A 370 -2.07 -37.63 -52.37
CA ILE A 370 -1.05 -38.70 -52.56
C ILE A 370 -0.30 -38.87 -51.23
N GLN A 371 -0.14 -40.11 -50.79
CA GLN A 371 0.78 -40.50 -49.73
C GLN A 371 2.00 -41.18 -50.36
N ASP A 372 3.21 -40.90 -49.87
CA ASP A 372 4.18 -41.97 -49.60
C ASP A 372 5.14 -41.55 -48.45
N THR A 373 6.09 -42.41 -48.11
CA THR A 373 6.41 -42.73 -46.72
C THR A 373 7.72 -42.17 -46.16
N ARG A 374 7.64 -41.79 -44.87
CA ARG A 374 8.63 -42.03 -43.79
C ARG A 374 10.14 -42.02 -44.14
N ALA A 375 10.85 -41.03 -43.63
CA ALA A 375 12.11 -41.25 -42.90
C ALA A 375 12.42 -40.10 -41.92
N ALA A 376 13.04 -40.42 -40.79
CA ALA A 376 13.60 -39.53 -39.77
C ALA A 376 14.78 -40.26 -39.08
N PRO A 377 15.65 -39.63 -38.26
CA PRO A 377 15.67 -38.23 -37.79
C PRO A 377 17.04 -37.50 -37.96
N ILE A 378 17.13 -36.31 -37.33
CA ILE A 378 18.24 -35.33 -37.20
C ILE A 378 19.56 -35.89 -36.63
N PRO A 379 20.74 -35.24 -36.81
CA PRO A 379 21.19 -34.24 -35.81
C PRO A 379 22.10 -33.06 -36.27
N GLY A 380 21.98 -31.91 -35.60
CA GLY A 380 23.12 -31.06 -35.15
C GLY A 380 23.82 -30.06 -36.11
N PRO A 381 23.87 -28.75 -35.79
CA PRO A 381 24.75 -27.77 -36.44
C PRO A 381 26.12 -27.61 -35.74
N PRO A 382 27.25 -27.45 -36.46
CA PRO A 382 28.57 -27.22 -35.89
C PRO A 382 28.95 -25.73 -35.73
N SER A 383 29.85 -25.44 -34.78
CA SER A 383 30.42 -24.12 -34.45
C SER A 383 31.57 -23.69 -35.40
N PRO A 384 32.00 -22.40 -35.42
CA PRO A 384 32.88 -21.87 -36.46
C PRO A 384 34.39 -22.16 -36.26
N PRO A 385 35.20 -22.11 -37.34
CA PRO A 385 36.65 -22.29 -37.28
C PRO A 385 37.42 -21.02 -36.90
N THR A 386 38.64 -21.20 -36.37
CA THR A 386 39.55 -20.15 -35.90
C THR A 386 40.70 -19.83 -36.88
N ASP A 387 41.40 -18.73 -36.64
CA ASP A 387 42.66 -18.33 -37.29
C ASP A 387 43.68 -19.45 -37.59
N LYS A 388 44.33 -19.38 -38.76
CA LYS A 388 45.77 -19.01 -38.85
C LYS A 388 46.35 -18.92 -40.28
N ASP A 389 46.79 -17.71 -40.61
CA ASP A 389 48.15 -17.35 -41.10
C ASP A 389 48.64 -17.78 -42.53
N LYS A 390 49.44 -16.87 -43.12
CA LYS A 390 50.31 -16.95 -44.33
C LYS A 390 49.67 -17.14 -45.72
N GLY A 391 49.94 -16.19 -46.63
CA GLY A 391 49.95 -16.50 -48.08
C GLY A 391 49.86 -15.33 -49.07
N GLN A 392 50.98 -14.64 -49.32
CA GLN A 392 51.33 -13.85 -50.52
C GLN A 392 50.35 -13.82 -51.73
N GLY A 393 50.06 -12.61 -52.25
CA GLY A 393 50.26 -12.34 -53.69
C GLY A 393 49.11 -11.74 -54.54
N LYS A 394 49.39 -10.55 -55.10
CA LYS A 394 49.04 -10.07 -56.46
C LYS A 394 47.59 -10.13 -57.01
N ALA A 395 46.96 -8.95 -57.01
CA ALA A 395 46.68 -8.11 -58.20
C ALA A 395 45.63 -8.50 -59.28
N GLN A 396 45.04 -7.43 -59.85
CA GLN A 396 44.35 -7.29 -61.16
C GLN A 396 42.94 -7.94 -61.27
N GLU A 397 41.91 -7.12 -61.55
CA GLU A 397 41.22 -6.93 -62.87
C GLU A 397 40.18 -8.02 -63.19
N LYS A 398 39.04 -7.76 -63.84
CA LYS A 398 38.44 -6.56 -64.47
C LYS A 398 36.89 -6.60 -64.19
N ALA A 399 36.07 -5.56 -64.39
CA ALA A 399 35.40 -5.15 -65.66
C ALA A 399 34.87 -6.36 -66.49
N GLU A 400 33.69 -6.40 -67.12
CA GLU A 400 32.78 -5.42 -67.76
C GLU A 400 31.38 -6.11 -67.90
N ALA A 401 30.29 -5.57 -68.48
CA ALA A 401 29.69 -4.22 -68.57
C ALA A 401 28.42 -4.29 -69.47
N ASN A 402 27.58 -3.24 -69.47
CA ASN A 402 26.48 -2.94 -70.42
C ASN A 402 25.28 -3.94 -70.41
N GLY A 403 24.04 -3.57 -70.80
CA GLY A 403 23.42 -2.29 -71.23
C GLY A 403 21.91 -2.53 -71.45
N ASP A 404 21.05 -1.60 -71.89
CA ASP A 404 21.23 -0.17 -72.18
C ASP A 404 19.83 0.49 -72.41
N VAL A 405 19.68 1.81 -72.19
CA VAL A 405 18.67 2.72 -72.84
C VAL A 405 17.17 2.47 -72.48
N GLU A 406 16.21 3.42 -72.37
CA GLU A 406 16.00 4.78 -72.94
C GLU A 406 15.28 5.77 -71.96
N GLN A 407 15.15 7.05 -72.37
CA GLN A 407 14.44 8.17 -71.68
C GLN A 407 13.58 8.96 -72.74
N PRO A 408 13.10 10.24 -72.66
CA PRO A 408 13.13 11.28 -71.59
C PRO A 408 11.87 12.20 -71.40
N THR A 409 11.96 13.12 -70.42
CA THR A 409 11.55 14.56 -70.35
C THR A 409 11.13 14.89 -68.90
N GLU A 410 11.84 15.70 -68.11
CA GLU A 410 12.11 17.16 -68.15
C GLU A 410 10.93 18.04 -67.65
N THR A 411 11.11 19.19 -66.96
CA THR A 411 12.24 20.15 -66.97
C THR A 411 12.44 20.94 -65.64
N THR A 412 13.69 21.13 -65.17
CA THR A 412 14.33 22.32 -64.51
C THR A 412 13.73 23.06 -63.27
N ALA A 413 14.49 23.71 -62.35
CA ALA A 413 15.95 23.71 -62.05
C ALA A 413 16.36 24.54 -60.78
N ALA A 414 17.55 24.22 -60.22
CA ALA A 414 18.51 25.02 -59.41
C ALA A 414 18.06 25.64 -58.05
N GLY A 415 18.90 25.71 -56.99
CA GLY A 415 20.32 25.34 -56.74
C GLY A 415 20.82 26.00 -55.41
N ILE A 416 22.10 26.12 -55.00
CA ILE A 416 23.45 25.72 -55.46
C ILE A 416 24.41 25.68 -54.22
N ALA A 417 25.33 24.68 -54.10
CA ALA A 417 26.57 24.60 -53.27
C ALA A 417 26.49 24.76 -51.72
N GLN A 418 27.00 23.84 -50.85
CA GLN A 418 28.41 23.41 -50.57
C GLN A 418 29.27 24.47 -49.84
N ALA A 419 30.17 24.18 -48.89
CA ALA A 419 30.73 22.93 -48.30
C ALA A 419 31.03 23.18 -46.78
N GLY A 420 31.59 22.30 -45.92
CA GLY A 420 32.12 20.93 -46.00
C GLY A 420 33.22 20.72 -44.92
N HIS A 421 33.56 19.46 -44.58
CA HIS A 421 34.57 19.03 -43.57
C HIS A 421 34.25 19.37 -42.08
N GLU A 422 34.62 18.56 -41.06
CA GLU A 422 34.86 17.10 -41.00
C GLU A 422 34.83 16.58 -39.53
N GLN A 423 35.15 15.29 -39.36
CA GLN A 423 35.43 14.47 -38.16
C GLN A 423 36.19 15.17 -36.98
N THR A 424 36.24 14.65 -35.74
CA THR A 424 36.18 13.25 -35.23
C THR A 424 35.43 13.09 -33.90
N ASP A 425 35.29 11.83 -33.47
CA ASP A 425 34.75 11.32 -32.21
C ASP A 425 35.46 11.75 -30.90
N ALA A 426 34.83 11.32 -29.81
CA ALA A 426 35.15 11.47 -28.39
C ALA A 426 36.57 11.08 -27.92
N VAL A 427 36.93 11.58 -26.72
CA VAL A 427 37.45 10.78 -25.60
C VAL A 427 37.36 11.61 -24.30
N ASP A 428 36.88 10.99 -23.21
CA ASP A 428 37.07 11.42 -21.81
C ASP A 428 38.20 10.55 -21.22
N PRO A 429 39.17 11.11 -20.46
CA PRO A 429 39.07 10.91 -19.01
C PRO A 429 39.71 12.02 -18.13
N SER A 430 38.88 12.70 -17.35
CA SER A 430 39.09 12.88 -15.88
C SER A 430 40.23 13.77 -15.29
N LEU A 431 40.11 13.99 -13.97
CA LEU A 431 41.14 14.33 -12.96
C LEU A 431 41.76 15.75 -12.88
N SER A 432 41.17 16.51 -11.93
CA SER A 432 41.81 16.99 -10.68
C SER A 432 42.37 18.42 -10.53
N SER A 433 41.88 19.06 -9.46
CA SER A 433 42.54 20.03 -8.57
C SER A 433 43.49 21.10 -9.14
N SER A 434 43.10 22.36 -9.01
CA SER A 434 43.73 23.24 -7.99
C SER A 434 43.02 24.59 -7.80
N ALA A 435 42.96 25.01 -6.54
CA ALA A 435 42.89 26.39 -6.09
C ALA A 435 44.17 26.67 -5.26
N PRO A 436 44.49 27.90 -4.84
CA PRO A 436 43.81 29.18 -5.05
C PRO A 436 44.73 30.27 -5.64
N HIS A 437 44.23 31.50 -5.81
CA HIS A 437 44.92 32.68 -5.26
C HIS A 437 44.02 33.93 -5.17
N SER A 438 44.46 34.90 -4.38
CA SER A 438 43.73 36.08 -3.91
C SER A 438 44.11 37.36 -4.65
N GLY A 439 43.16 38.27 -4.90
CA GLY A 439 43.47 39.61 -5.42
C GLY A 439 42.30 40.61 -5.41
N GLY A 440 42.31 41.55 -4.46
CA GLY A 440 41.73 42.90 -4.64
C GLY A 440 42.88 43.94 -4.73
N PRO A 441 42.64 45.27 -4.67
CA PRO A 441 41.41 45.97 -4.26
C PRO A 441 41.01 47.19 -5.16
N THR A 442 40.11 48.06 -4.65
CA THR A 442 39.67 49.41 -5.14
C THR A 442 38.77 49.49 -6.41
N GLY A 443 37.88 50.48 -6.60
CA GLY A 443 37.31 51.48 -5.66
C GLY A 443 36.50 52.64 -6.30
N ARG A 444 35.20 52.79 -5.96
CA ARG A 444 34.21 53.94 -6.03
C ARG A 444 34.43 55.18 -6.95
N PRO A 445 33.35 55.74 -7.59
CA PRO A 445 32.38 56.68 -6.94
C PRO A 445 30.87 56.36 -7.23
N THR A 446 29.88 56.54 -6.31
CA THR A 446 28.96 57.71 -6.06
C THR A 446 28.27 58.31 -7.31
N VAL A 447 26.94 58.64 -7.37
CA VAL A 447 26.07 59.46 -6.47
C VAL A 447 24.59 58.95 -6.43
N GLN A 448 23.72 59.60 -5.62
CA GLN A 448 22.27 59.41 -5.32
C GLN A 448 21.32 59.76 -6.52
N SER A 449 19.97 59.72 -6.51
CA SER A 449 18.98 59.87 -5.42
C SER A 449 17.51 59.45 -5.71
N ALA A 450 16.73 59.27 -4.62
CA ALA A 450 15.26 59.40 -4.46
C ALA A 450 14.33 58.27 -4.99
N GLY A 451 13.17 57.98 -4.35
CA GLY A 451 12.68 58.42 -3.03
C GLY A 451 11.15 58.33 -2.84
N VAL A 452 10.66 57.64 -1.80
CA VAL A 452 9.24 57.52 -1.40
C VAL A 452 9.14 57.44 0.15
N PRO A 453 8.20 58.15 0.83
CA PRO A 453 7.97 58.06 2.29
C PRO A 453 7.31 56.71 2.70
N ALA A 454 7.51 56.13 3.90
CA ALA A 454 7.31 56.63 5.28
C ALA A 454 5.81 56.88 5.61
N SER A 455 5.28 56.58 6.80
CA SER A 455 5.89 56.48 8.15
C SER A 455 5.32 55.29 8.97
N GLU A 456 6.14 54.49 9.69
CA GLU A 456 6.41 54.53 11.16
C GLU A 456 5.35 53.82 12.05
N GLY A 457 5.70 53.22 13.21
CA GLY A 457 6.97 53.25 13.95
C GLY A 457 7.42 51.92 14.59
N GLN A 458 8.60 51.93 15.22
CA GLN A 458 9.37 50.78 15.72
C GLN A 458 9.01 50.37 17.17
N GLN A 459 9.18 49.10 17.60
CA GLN A 459 10.28 48.51 18.42
C GLN A 459 10.64 49.31 19.71
N HIS A 460 11.12 48.77 20.84
CA HIS A 460 11.78 47.50 21.24
C HIS A 460 11.67 47.39 22.81
N SER A 461 12.09 46.38 23.60
CA SER A 461 12.78 45.08 23.42
C SER A 461 12.49 44.12 24.63
N GLN A 462 13.38 43.15 24.90
CA GLN A 462 13.31 42.09 25.92
C GLN A 462 13.69 42.52 27.36
N ASN A 463 13.12 41.87 28.39
CA ASN A 463 13.87 41.14 29.46
C ASN A 463 12.93 40.58 30.57
N ALA A 464 13.48 39.69 31.41
CA ALA A 464 12.85 39.07 32.59
C ALA A 464 13.83 39.14 33.79
N PRO A 465 13.52 38.56 34.98
CA PRO A 465 12.25 38.47 35.72
C PRO A 465 12.32 39.24 37.07
N GLY A 466 11.19 39.45 37.77
CA GLY A 466 11.24 40.03 39.13
C GLY A 466 9.92 40.17 39.90
N GLN A 467 9.95 39.75 41.17
CA GLN A 467 8.98 39.98 42.27
C GLN A 467 9.83 40.08 43.58
N PRO A 468 9.32 40.47 44.77
CA PRO A 468 7.98 40.96 45.14
C PRO A 468 8.01 42.22 46.08
N GLN A 469 6.87 42.49 46.78
CA GLN A 469 6.75 43.25 48.05
C GLN A 469 7.03 44.78 48.01
N ASP A 470 6.52 45.66 48.88
CA ASP A 470 5.88 45.60 50.23
C ASP A 470 4.76 46.71 50.33
N ALA A 471 3.91 46.93 51.35
CA ALA A 471 3.40 46.17 52.52
C ALA A 471 2.26 46.96 53.24
N THR A 472 1.80 46.46 54.41
CA THR A 472 0.80 47.04 55.36
C THR A 472 -0.68 46.97 54.91
N ALA A 473 -1.67 46.56 55.72
CA ALA A 473 -1.76 45.82 57.01
C ALA A 473 -3.24 45.32 57.17
N ASP A 474 -3.78 44.64 58.18
CA ASP A 474 -3.30 44.13 59.50
C ASP A 474 -4.28 43.00 60.01
N THR A 475 -4.08 42.50 61.24
CA THR A 475 -4.98 41.67 62.09
C THR A 475 -5.16 40.15 61.81
N LYS A 476 -5.77 39.47 62.81
CA LYS A 476 -5.59 38.07 63.29
C LYS A 476 -6.94 37.53 63.85
N PRO A 477 -7.09 36.30 64.44
CA PRO A 477 -6.15 35.17 64.62
C PRO A 477 -6.67 33.72 64.37
N ASP A 478 -5.71 32.82 64.13
CA ASP A 478 -5.49 31.42 64.63
C ASP A 478 -6.68 30.40 64.77
N ASN A 479 -6.77 29.25 64.07
CA ASN A 479 -6.02 27.94 64.04
C ASN A 479 -6.28 26.96 65.24
N PRO A 480 -6.05 25.62 65.16
CA PRO A 480 -5.52 24.73 64.08
C PRO A 480 -6.37 23.40 63.88
N PRO A 481 -5.84 22.17 63.59
CA PRO A 481 -5.51 21.65 62.24
C PRO A 481 -5.98 20.19 61.90
N ALA A 482 -5.56 19.71 60.70
CA ALA A 482 -5.03 18.35 60.40
C ALA A 482 -5.89 17.21 59.74
N GLU A 483 -5.18 16.50 58.85
CA GLU A 483 -5.18 15.04 58.50
C GLU A 483 -6.36 14.28 57.83
N ASP A 484 -6.12 13.93 56.55
CA ASP A 484 -6.00 12.55 56.00
C ASP A 484 -7.26 11.64 55.82
N HIS A 485 -7.04 10.56 55.04
CA HIS A 485 -7.73 9.27 54.98
C HIS A 485 -9.10 9.12 54.27
N SER A 486 -8.99 8.69 53.00
CA SER A 486 -9.39 7.33 52.56
C SER A 486 -10.83 6.97 52.09
N THR A 487 -10.85 6.12 51.05
CA THR A 487 -11.77 4.99 50.77
C THR A 487 -13.27 5.14 50.46
N GLN A 488 -13.60 4.62 49.25
CA GLN A 488 -14.66 3.65 48.92
C GLN A 488 -16.16 4.03 48.84
N LYS A 489 -16.74 3.57 47.70
CA LYS A 489 -18.08 2.97 47.50
C LYS A 489 -19.32 3.80 47.88
N GLY A 490 -20.12 4.15 46.86
CA GLY A 490 -21.42 4.79 47.06
C GLY A 490 -22.28 4.96 45.80
N ALA A 491 -22.47 3.91 45.02
CA ALA A 491 -23.61 3.83 44.08
C ALA A 491 -24.85 3.27 44.83
N PRO A 492 -26.10 3.43 44.34
CA PRO A 492 -26.52 3.97 43.04
C PRO A 492 -27.65 5.04 43.17
N GLN A 493 -28.39 5.29 42.08
CA GLN A 493 -29.86 5.48 41.99
C GLN A 493 -30.62 6.22 43.13
N SER A 494 -31.57 7.13 42.85
CA SER A 494 -32.21 7.51 41.57
C SER A 494 -33.20 8.67 41.75
N HIS A 495 -33.82 9.08 40.64
CA HIS A 495 -35.22 9.52 40.54
C HIS A 495 -35.70 10.82 41.22
N ASN A 496 -35.98 11.79 40.33
CA ASN A 496 -37.33 12.27 39.98
C ASN A 496 -37.86 13.60 40.56
N ILE A 497 -38.62 14.28 39.68
CA ILE A 497 -39.75 15.20 39.97
C ILE A 497 -39.30 16.56 40.57
N ALA A 498 -39.83 17.73 40.17
CA ALA A 498 -41.16 18.03 39.63
C ALA A 498 -41.21 19.28 38.70
N THR A 499 -42.14 19.29 37.72
CA THR A 499 -43.12 20.38 37.38
C THR A 499 -42.66 21.83 37.12
N VAL A 500 -43.33 22.71 36.35
CA VAL A 500 -44.51 22.68 35.43
C VAL A 500 -44.40 23.96 34.56
N THR A 501 -44.52 23.88 33.23
CA THR A 501 -45.69 24.25 32.38
C THR A 501 -45.43 23.82 30.91
N ASP A 502 -46.20 24.16 29.86
CA ASP A 502 -47.63 24.04 29.46
C ASP A 502 -47.74 24.68 28.03
N VAL A 503 -48.75 24.62 27.15
CA VAL A 503 -49.97 23.84 26.79
C VAL A 503 -50.39 24.48 25.43
N ALA A 504 -50.84 23.85 24.33
CA ALA A 504 -51.44 22.54 23.99
C ALA A 504 -51.12 22.22 22.48
N ALA A 505 -51.67 21.23 21.74
CA ALA A 505 -52.57 20.09 22.02
C ALA A 505 -52.54 19.05 20.87
N VAL A 506 -52.51 17.75 21.24
CA VAL A 506 -53.44 16.64 20.83
C VAL A 506 -53.57 16.32 19.32
N SER A 507 -53.35 15.09 18.81
CA SER A 507 -53.35 13.72 19.41
C SER A 507 -52.43 12.75 18.58
N SER A 508 -52.38 11.40 18.65
CA SER A 508 -53.16 10.35 19.37
C SER A 508 -52.43 8.98 19.41
N VAL A 509 -52.65 8.21 20.50
CA VAL A 509 -52.94 6.75 20.59
C VAL A 509 -52.06 5.78 19.75
N VAL A 510 -51.02 5.11 20.30
CA VAL A 510 -51.01 3.90 21.20
C VAL A 510 -51.37 2.60 20.46
N GLY A 511 -50.71 1.42 20.60
CA GLY A 511 -49.56 0.88 21.38
C GLY A 511 -49.50 -0.65 21.10
N ALA A 512 -48.71 -1.58 21.65
CA ALA A 512 -47.55 -1.70 22.56
C ALA A 512 -47.27 -3.25 22.71
N ASN A 513 -46.12 -3.65 23.29
CA ASN A 513 -45.76 -5.00 23.81
C ASN A 513 -45.27 -6.15 22.88
N GLN A 514 -44.52 -7.06 23.53
CA GLN A 514 -43.74 -8.27 23.12
C GLN A 514 -43.93 -9.35 24.23
N PRO A 515 -43.30 -10.57 24.25
CA PRO A 515 -42.67 -11.43 23.22
C PRO A 515 -43.19 -12.91 23.30
N MET A 516 -42.36 -13.93 22.98
CA MET A 516 -42.53 -15.42 23.10
C MET A 516 -43.27 -16.08 21.91
N THR A 517 -42.99 -17.32 21.44
CA THR A 517 -42.03 -18.41 21.85
C THR A 517 -41.59 -19.27 20.63
N GLU A 518 -40.96 -20.42 20.85
CA GLU A 518 -40.22 -21.28 19.88
C GLU A 518 -41.06 -22.28 19.02
N ASP A 519 -40.39 -22.80 17.98
CA ASP A 519 -40.35 -24.23 17.53
C ASP A 519 -41.23 -24.77 16.35
N ALA A 520 -40.75 -25.91 15.80
CA ALA A 520 -41.43 -26.97 15.02
C ALA A 520 -41.77 -26.79 13.50
N ALA A 521 -40.72 -26.93 12.67
CA ALA A 521 -40.53 -28.02 11.67
C ALA A 521 -41.61 -28.46 10.62
N ALA A 522 -41.18 -28.39 9.35
CA ALA A 522 -41.09 -29.48 8.34
C ALA A 522 -42.26 -29.89 7.39
N GLN A 523 -41.85 -30.10 6.11
CA GLN A 523 -42.44 -30.92 5.03
C GLN A 523 -43.82 -30.46 4.45
N GLU A 524 -44.21 -30.83 3.22
CA GLU A 524 -43.71 -31.85 2.27
C GLU A 524 -43.63 -31.31 0.81
N ALA A 525 -43.38 -32.17 -0.20
CA ALA A 525 -42.98 -31.78 -1.56
C ALA A 525 -43.77 -32.49 -2.69
N ALA A 526 -43.33 -32.26 -3.95
CA ALA A 526 -43.57 -33.04 -5.19
C ALA A 526 -44.57 -32.50 -6.27
N ASP A 527 -43.97 -31.85 -7.28
CA ASP A 527 -43.99 -32.25 -8.71
C ASP A 527 -45.15 -31.97 -9.71
N VAL A 528 -44.75 -32.11 -10.98
CA VAL A 528 -45.50 -32.25 -12.25
C VAL A 528 -45.77 -30.98 -13.09
N ALA A 529 -45.12 -30.94 -14.26
CA ALA A 529 -45.38 -30.11 -15.44
C ALA A 529 -45.77 -31.06 -16.63
N PRO A 530 -45.83 -30.67 -17.93
CA PRO A 530 -45.75 -29.35 -18.59
C PRO A 530 -46.86 -29.11 -19.66
N ALA A 531 -46.86 -27.94 -20.34
CA ALA A 531 -47.43 -27.75 -21.69
C ALA A 531 -46.90 -26.48 -22.38
N GLU A 532 -46.92 -26.44 -23.72
CA GLU A 532 -46.43 -25.34 -24.57
C GLU A 532 -47.58 -24.52 -25.19
N GLN A 533 -47.34 -23.23 -25.50
CA GLN A 533 -47.35 -22.64 -26.87
C GLN A 533 -47.44 -21.09 -26.83
N ALA A 534 -47.08 -20.43 -27.94
CA ALA A 534 -46.87 -18.97 -28.05
C ALA A 534 -48.07 -18.20 -28.65
N ILE A 535 -48.07 -16.86 -28.57
CA ILE A 535 -48.44 -15.91 -29.68
C ILE A 535 -48.30 -14.40 -29.29
N THR A 536 -47.54 -13.66 -30.11
CA THR A 536 -47.52 -12.20 -30.45
C THR A 536 -47.79 -11.06 -29.44
N SER A 537 -46.72 -10.26 -29.20
CA SER A 537 -46.61 -8.78 -29.28
C SER A 537 -47.68 -7.82 -28.71
N LYS A 538 -47.23 -6.91 -27.80
CA LYS A 538 -47.39 -5.43 -27.90
C LYS A 538 -46.59 -4.69 -26.81
N ALA A 539 -46.13 -3.46 -27.11
CA ALA A 539 -45.70 -2.44 -26.13
C ALA A 539 -46.96 -1.69 -25.59
N GLU A 540 -46.99 -0.92 -24.49
CA GLU A 540 -46.03 -0.30 -23.53
C GLU A 540 -46.89 0.11 -22.28
N PRO A 541 -46.45 0.86 -21.24
CA PRO A 541 -45.18 0.96 -20.50
C PRO A 541 -45.36 0.68 -18.95
N GLY A 542 -44.29 0.72 -18.15
CA GLY A 542 -44.35 1.13 -16.72
C GLY A 542 -43.82 0.19 -15.61
N ASP A 543 -42.86 0.70 -14.82
CA ASP A 543 -42.41 0.29 -13.47
C ASP A 543 -41.95 -1.18 -13.25
N PRO A 544 -41.36 -1.53 -12.08
CA PRO A 544 -39.91 -1.43 -11.92
C PRO A 544 -39.24 -2.80 -11.75
N VAL A 545 -38.30 -3.14 -12.64
CA VAL A 545 -37.61 -4.44 -12.63
C VAL A 545 -36.57 -4.48 -11.49
N GLY A 546 -36.67 -5.51 -10.65
CA GLY A 546 -35.85 -5.66 -9.45
C GLY A 546 -34.42 -6.16 -9.68
N VAL A 547 -33.64 -6.16 -8.58
CA VAL A 547 -32.25 -6.63 -8.53
C VAL A 547 -32.16 -8.11 -8.93
N PRO A 548 -31.35 -8.48 -9.94
CA PRO A 548 -30.98 -9.87 -10.18
C PRO A 548 -30.08 -10.35 -9.01
N GLY A 549 -30.55 -11.34 -8.26
CA GLY A 549 -29.72 -12.01 -7.26
C GLY A 549 -28.54 -12.74 -7.90
N THR A 550 -27.44 -12.89 -7.16
CA THR A 550 -26.29 -13.69 -7.59
C THR A 550 -26.69 -15.15 -7.71
N ILE A 551 -26.72 -15.68 -8.94
CA ILE A 551 -26.87 -17.11 -9.23
C ILE A 551 -25.51 -17.61 -9.73
N ASP A 552 -24.92 -18.56 -9.02
CA ASP A 552 -23.68 -19.21 -9.43
C ASP A 552 -23.91 -20.06 -10.69
N ALA A 553 -23.56 -19.50 -11.85
CA ALA A 553 -23.31 -20.29 -13.05
C ALA A 553 -21.87 -20.83 -12.99
N PRO A 554 -21.62 -22.14 -13.24
CA PRO A 554 -20.26 -22.61 -13.46
C PRO A 554 -19.67 -21.87 -14.66
N ALA A 555 -18.36 -21.59 -14.63
CA ALA A 555 -17.68 -20.86 -15.69
C ALA A 555 -17.83 -21.60 -17.03
N ALA A 556 -18.77 -21.14 -17.85
CA ALA A 556 -18.91 -21.60 -19.22
C ALA A 556 -17.60 -21.34 -19.96
N GLU A 557 -17.19 -22.28 -20.80
CA GLU A 557 -16.02 -22.13 -21.65
C GLU A 557 -16.25 -20.90 -22.54
N ALA A 558 -15.48 -19.83 -22.28
CA ALA A 558 -15.76 -18.53 -22.87
C ALA A 558 -15.64 -18.65 -24.39
N ALA A 559 -16.72 -18.31 -25.11
CA ALA A 559 -16.70 -18.25 -26.56
C ALA A 559 -15.48 -17.42 -27.01
N PRO A 560 -14.71 -17.89 -28.01
CA PRO A 560 -13.46 -17.26 -28.38
C PRO A 560 -13.67 -15.77 -28.61
N VAL A 561 -12.85 -14.94 -27.96
CA VAL A 561 -12.96 -13.49 -28.06
C VAL A 561 -12.76 -13.12 -29.52
N ASP A 562 -13.84 -12.65 -30.15
CA ASP A 562 -13.83 -12.02 -31.47
C ASP A 562 -12.97 -10.75 -31.38
N VAL A 563 -11.68 -10.90 -31.69
CA VAL A 563 -10.73 -9.80 -31.74
C VAL A 563 -10.84 -9.19 -33.13
N PRO A 564 -11.37 -7.97 -33.28
CA PRO A 564 -11.47 -7.36 -34.59
C PRO A 564 -10.06 -7.10 -35.13
N SER A 565 -9.86 -7.36 -36.43
CA SER A 565 -8.60 -7.12 -37.15
C SER A 565 -8.14 -5.66 -37.14
N ARG A 566 -8.99 -4.73 -36.67
CA ARG A 566 -8.66 -3.36 -36.30
C ARG A 566 -9.67 -2.82 -35.28
N LEU A 567 -9.18 -2.15 -34.23
CA LEU A 567 -10.00 -1.35 -33.32
C LEU A 567 -10.44 -0.02 -33.97
N THR A 568 -11.61 0.48 -33.58
CA THR A 568 -11.97 1.90 -33.80
C THR A 568 -11.15 2.82 -32.90
N ASP A 569 -11.13 4.11 -33.19
CA ASP A 569 -10.41 5.08 -32.36
C ASP A 569 -11.04 5.23 -30.96
N GLU A 570 -12.37 5.01 -30.84
CA GLU A 570 -13.09 4.92 -29.56
C GLU A 570 -12.63 3.71 -28.74
N GLU A 571 -12.63 2.52 -29.35
CA GLU A 571 -12.16 1.29 -28.69
C GLU A 571 -10.68 1.37 -28.30
N ARG A 572 -9.86 2.05 -29.12
CA ARG A 572 -8.45 2.28 -28.80
C ARG A 572 -8.29 3.18 -27.57
N ARG A 573 -9.05 4.28 -27.47
CA ARG A 573 -9.06 5.14 -26.27
C ARG A 573 -9.57 4.38 -25.04
N LEU A 574 -10.58 3.53 -25.20
CA LEU A 574 -11.14 2.71 -24.13
C LEU A 574 -10.17 1.63 -23.64
N LEU A 575 -9.39 1.02 -24.53
CA LEU A 575 -8.33 0.09 -24.17
C LEU A 575 -7.19 0.81 -23.42
N ASP A 576 -6.78 1.99 -23.89
CA ASP A 576 -5.82 2.83 -23.16
C ASP A 576 -6.39 3.36 -21.81
N TRP A 577 -7.72 3.51 -21.66
CA TRP A 577 -8.34 3.80 -20.37
C TRP A 577 -8.14 2.66 -19.36
N HIS A 578 -8.34 1.39 -19.77
CA HIS A 578 -8.05 0.25 -18.89
C HIS A 578 -6.56 0.17 -18.54
N TRP A 579 -5.66 0.49 -19.47
CA TRP A 579 -4.23 0.57 -19.17
C TRP A 579 -3.89 1.73 -18.22
N ALA A 580 -4.52 2.89 -18.35
CA ALA A 580 -4.39 4.00 -17.38
C ALA A 580 -4.88 3.63 -15.97
N ASN A 581 -5.91 2.79 -15.87
CA ASN A 581 -6.41 2.23 -14.61
C ASN A 581 -5.42 1.22 -14.00
N LEU A 582 -4.78 0.38 -14.83
CA LEU A 582 -3.71 -0.52 -14.39
C LEU A 582 -2.45 0.24 -13.95
N GLU A 583 -2.09 1.33 -14.64
CA GLU A 583 -1.00 2.25 -14.26
C GLU A 583 -1.31 3.04 -12.98
N TYR A 584 -2.58 3.34 -12.71
CA TYR A 584 -3.04 3.82 -11.41
C TYR A 584 -2.87 2.76 -10.32
N GLY A 585 -3.31 1.52 -10.58
CA GLY A 585 -3.14 0.38 -9.66
C GLY A 585 -1.69 0.10 -9.29
N CYS A 586 -0.76 0.20 -10.25
CA CYS A 586 0.69 0.03 -10.05
C CYS A 586 1.42 1.33 -9.64
N SER A 587 0.76 2.49 -9.65
CA SER A 587 1.37 3.82 -9.48
C SER A 587 2.53 4.13 -10.46
N ALA A 588 2.60 3.48 -11.62
CA ALA A 588 3.77 3.46 -12.50
C ALA A 588 3.39 3.22 -13.97
N ARG A 589 4.30 3.51 -14.91
CA ARG A 589 4.15 3.15 -16.34
C ARG A 589 4.24 1.63 -16.52
N LEU A 590 3.40 1.02 -17.37
CA LEU A 590 3.45 -0.44 -17.59
C LEU A 590 4.80 -0.93 -18.13
N SER A 591 5.54 -0.07 -18.84
CA SER A 591 6.91 -0.34 -19.32
C SER A 591 7.99 -0.38 -18.22
N GLN A 592 7.64 -0.04 -16.97
CA GLN A 592 8.51 -0.15 -15.79
C GLN A 592 8.11 -1.32 -14.88
N VAL A 593 6.87 -1.80 -14.98
CA VAL A 593 6.29 -2.83 -14.11
C VAL A 593 6.78 -4.21 -14.54
N SER A 594 7.36 -5.00 -13.63
CA SER A 594 7.89 -6.35 -13.91
C SER A 594 6.79 -7.33 -14.32
N LEU A 595 6.97 -8.03 -15.46
CA LEU A 595 6.00 -9.00 -15.95
C LEU A 595 5.75 -10.15 -14.95
N ALA A 596 6.81 -10.66 -14.33
CA ALA A 596 6.74 -11.83 -13.45
C ALA A 596 6.13 -11.54 -12.06
N HIS A 597 6.24 -10.31 -11.56
CA HIS A 597 6.07 -10.04 -10.12
C HIS A 597 5.17 -8.83 -9.79
N TRP A 598 4.47 -8.25 -10.77
CA TRP A 598 3.61 -7.07 -10.52
C TRP A 598 2.44 -7.34 -9.57
N ASN A 599 1.82 -8.52 -9.65
CA ASN A 599 0.70 -8.95 -8.80
C ASN A 599 1.12 -9.89 -7.65
N GLN A 600 2.38 -9.89 -7.22
CA GLN A 600 2.83 -10.78 -6.13
C GLN A 600 2.08 -10.60 -4.79
N ASP A 601 1.43 -9.44 -4.57
CA ASP A 601 0.57 -9.19 -3.40
C ASP A 601 -0.78 -9.94 -3.48
N GLU A 602 -1.23 -10.34 -4.67
CA GLU A 602 -2.46 -11.08 -4.89
C GLU A 602 -2.47 -12.48 -4.25
N ALA A 603 -1.29 -13.10 -4.09
CA ALA A 603 -1.13 -14.37 -3.38
C ALA A 603 -1.60 -14.32 -1.91
N TRP A 604 -1.74 -13.12 -1.34
CA TRP A 604 -2.24 -12.87 0.02
C TRP A 604 -3.71 -12.45 0.05
N GLY A 605 -4.38 -12.34 -1.10
CA GLY A 605 -5.81 -12.03 -1.25
C GLY A 605 -6.24 -10.60 -0.93
N GLY A 606 -5.36 -9.82 -0.28
CA GLY A 606 -5.64 -8.47 0.23
C GLY A 606 -6.51 -8.49 1.49
N PHE A 607 -7.31 -7.45 1.72
CA PHE A 607 -8.25 -7.39 2.85
C PHE A 607 -9.69 -7.72 2.42
N GLY A 608 -10.53 -8.06 3.39
CA GLY A 608 -11.95 -8.39 3.17
C GLY A 608 -12.88 -7.17 3.19
N GLY A 609 -14.15 -7.40 2.82
CA GLY A 609 -15.19 -6.37 2.84
C GLY A 609 -15.06 -5.32 1.73
N PRO A 610 -15.95 -4.31 1.73
CA PRO A 610 -15.94 -3.26 0.71
C PRO A 610 -14.74 -2.32 0.87
N HIS A 611 -14.43 -1.61 -0.20
CA HIS A 611 -13.45 -0.52 -0.21
C HIS A 611 -14.18 0.80 0.08
N CYS A 612 -13.65 1.60 1.01
CA CYS A 612 -14.37 2.78 1.52
C CYS A 612 -13.48 4.03 1.59
N MET A 613 -14.08 5.22 1.49
CA MET A 613 -13.43 6.50 1.82
C MET A 613 -13.77 6.96 3.24
N VAL A 614 -12.86 7.67 3.90
CA VAL A 614 -13.06 8.22 5.26
C VAL A 614 -13.81 9.55 5.16
N LYS A 615 -15.00 9.66 5.75
CA LYS A 615 -15.72 10.94 5.77
C LYS A 615 -14.99 11.94 6.67
N GLY A 616 -14.75 13.14 6.14
CA GLY A 616 -13.89 14.16 6.77
C GLY A 616 -12.39 14.05 6.43
N GLY A 617 -11.97 13.04 5.65
CA GLY A 617 -10.59 12.86 5.18
C GLY A 617 -9.74 11.93 6.04
N TYR A 618 -8.77 11.28 5.41
CA TYR A 618 -7.98 10.18 5.99
C TYR A 618 -7.03 10.65 7.11
N SER A 619 -6.54 11.90 7.09
CA SER A 619 -5.67 12.43 8.18
C SER A 619 -6.36 12.44 9.54
N GLY A 620 -7.69 12.46 9.59
CA GLY A 620 -8.48 12.30 10.82
C GLY A 620 -8.31 10.95 11.55
N LEU A 621 -7.62 9.97 10.96
CA LEU A 621 -7.17 8.75 11.63
C LEU A 621 -5.72 8.83 12.16
N MET A 622 -4.91 9.76 11.65
CA MET A 622 -3.49 9.88 11.99
C MET A 622 -3.26 10.83 13.18
N GLU A 623 -4.00 11.93 13.23
CA GLU A 623 -3.89 12.93 14.30
C GLU A 623 -4.18 12.35 15.70
N PRO A 624 -5.26 11.55 15.93
CA PRO A 624 -5.51 10.97 17.25
C PRO A 624 -4.48 9.90 17.62
N LEU A 625 -3.92 9.19 16.63
CA LEU A 625 -2.89 8.17 16.83
C LEU A 625 -1.53 8.79 17.22
N ALA A 626 -1.25 10.00 16.71
CA ALA A 626 -0.07 10.79 17.07
C ALA A 626 -0.20 11.49 18.43
N ALA A 627 -1.42 11.86 18.84
CA ALA A 627 -1.69 12.64 20.06
C ALA A 627 -1.22 11.98 21.37
N SER A 628 -0.87 10.69 21.35
CA SER A 628 -0.33 9.97 22.50
C SER A 628 1.21 9.97 22.60
N LEU A 629 1.96 10.46 21.59
CA LEU A 629 3.39 10.20 21.41
C LEU A 629 4.27 11.48 21.52
N ASP A 630 5.57 11.35 21.83
CA ASP A 630 6.56 12.45 21.65
C ASP A 630 6.89 12.58 20.15
N VAL A 631 6.13 13.43 19.45
CA VAL A 631 6.30 13.72 18.01
C VAL A 631 6.85 15.12 17.81
N ARG A 632 7.99 15.24 17.13
CA ARG A 632 8.62 16.53 16.81
C ARG A 632 8.62 16.76 15.31
N GLN A 633 7.88 17.78 14.91
CA GLN A 633 7.68 18.23 13.53
C GLN A 633 8.76 19.23 13.11
N GLY A 634 8.99 19.37 11.80
CA GLY A 634 10.05 20.21 11.22
C GLY A 634 11.47 19.62 11.32
N ILE A 635 11.63 18.42 11.86
CA ILE A 635 12.93 17.76 12.11
C ILE A 635 13.29 16.85 10.93
N ALA A 636 13.77 17.45 9.84
CA ALA A 636 14.23 16.72 8.67
C ALA A 636 15.61 16.09 8.93
N ILE A 637 15.67 14.78 9.18
CA ILE A 637 16.92 14.02 9.38
C ILE A 637 17.70 13.85 8.07
N SER A 638 19.01 14.08 8.14
CA SER A 638 19.96 14.00 7.02
C SER A 638 21.16 13.08 7.28
N GLN A 639 21.43 12.73 8.54
CA GLN A 639 22.50 11.78 8.90
C GLN A 639 22.02 10.82 9.99
N ILE A 640 22.41 9.56 9.89
CA ILE A 640 22.20 8.50 10.90
C ILE A 640 23.53 7.80 11.11
N ALA A 641 24.19 8.09 12.22
CA ALA A 641 25.35 7.39 12.71
C ALA A 641 24.92 6.30 13.71
N TYR A 642 25.42 5.08 13.58
CA TYR A 642 25.04 3.95 14.43
C TYR A 642 26.21 2.99 14.66
N ASP A 643 26.24 2.37 15.85
CA ASP A 643 27.17 1.32 16.21
C ASP A 643 26.42 0.17 16.92
N GLU A 644 27.13 -0.71 17.65
CA GLU A 644 26.51 -1.83 18.39
C GLU A 644 25.74 -1.38 19.64
N ASP A 645 25.93 -0.13 20.07
CA ASP A 645 25.57 0.37 21.40
C ASP A 645 24.63 1.58 21.38
N THR A 646 24.70 2.42 20.34
CA THR A 646 24.00 3.71 20.22
C THR A 646 23.62 4.06 18.78
N VAL A 647 22.64 4.96 18.65
CA VAL A 647 22.33 5.66 17.39
C VAL A 647 22.27 7.16 17.64
N LYS A 648 22.91 7.93 16.74
CA LYS A 648 22.93 9.39 16.69
C LYS A 648 22.39 9.86 15.35
N VAL A 649 21.30 10.61 15.37
CA VAL A 649 20.71 11.18 14.15
C VAL A 649 20.85 12.69 14.16
N LYS A 650 21.12 13.26 12.99
CA LYS A 650 21.30 14.70 12.81
C LYS A 650 20.34 15.25 11.76
N SER A 651 19.74 16.40 12.05
CA SER A 651 18.85 17.12 11.15
C SER A 651 19.59 18.02 10.17
N THR A 652 18.88 18.50 9.14
CA THR A 652 19.35 19.56 8.24
C THR A 652 19.54 20.91 8.95
N SER A 653 18.82 21.18 10.04
CA SER A 653 19.04 22.33 10.93
C SER A 653 20.30 22.20 11.80
N GLY A 654 20.86 20.99 11.92
CA GLY A 654 22.04 20.68 12.72
C GLY A 654 21.74 20.23 14.16
N GLU A 655 20.46 20.10 14.53
CA GLU A 655 20.02 19.47 15.78
C GLU A 655 20.37 17.98 15.78
N GLU A 656 20.79 17.46 16.93
CA GLU A 656 21.22 16.07 17.12
C GLU A 656 20.37 15.37 18.19
N PHE A 657 20.06 14.10 17.95
CA PHE A 657 19.27 13.26 18.85
C PHE A 657 19.96 11.90 19.01
N GLU A 658 19.97 11.38 20.24
CA GLU A 658 20.62 10.11 20.61
C GLU A 658 19.59 9.12 21.16
N GLY A 659 19.79 7.83 20.89
CA GLY A 659 18.92 6.74 21.32
C GLY A 659 19.61 5.38 21.26
N ALA A 660 18.97 4.34 21.80
CA ALA A 660 19.50 2.97 21.78
C ALA A 660 19.23 2.24 20.45
N ALA A 661 18.26 2.70 19.67
CA ALA A 661 17.94 2.16 18.35
C ALA A 661 17.25 3.21 17.47
N VAL A 662 17.18 2.96 16.16
CA VAL A 662 16.40 3.77 15.21
C VAL A 662 15.51 2.91 14.33
N ILE A 663 14.25 3.34 14.15
CA ILE A 663 13.32 2.81 13.16
C ILE A 663 13.18 3.85 12.05
N VAL A 664 13.69 3.54 10.86
CA VAL A 664 13.63 4.43 9.70
C VAL A 664 12.39 4.12 8.87
N THR A 665 11.39 5.00 8.88
CA THR A 665 10.13 4.82 8.13
C THR A 665 9.95 5.79 6.94
N VAL A 666 11.03 6.50 6.57
CA VAL A 666 11.01 7.46 5.45
C VAL A 666 10.67 6.77 4.13
N PRO A 667 10.00 7.46 3.18
CA PRO A 667 9.66 6.88 1.88
C PRO A 667 10.87 6.39 1.08
N LEU A 668 10.68 5.31 0.30
CA LEU A 668 11.74 4.71 -0.52
C LEU A 668 12.38 5.70 -1.51
N GLY A 669 11.63 6.68 -2.02
CA GLY A 669 12.17 7.76 -2.84
C GLY A 669 13.29 8.56 -2.16
N CYS A 670 13.16 8.83 -0.86
CA CYS A 670 14.16 9.56 -0.06
C CYS A 670 15.43 8.70 0.20
N LEU A 671 15.25 7.38 0.32
CA LEU A 671 16.37 6.43 0.40
C LEU A 671 17.09 6.26 -0.95
N LYS A 672 16.36 6.33 -2.07
CA LYS A 672 16.92 6.28 -3.43
C LYS A 672 17.72 7.52 -3.80
N SER A 673 17.29 8.71 -3.37
CA SER A 673 17.99 9.98 -3.63
C SER A 673 19.22 10.20 -2.75
N GLY A 674 19.35 9.46 -1.63
CA GLY A 674 20.44 9.65 -0.68
C GLY A 674 20.23 10.82 0.28
N ASP A 675 18.98 11.21 0.58
CA ASP A 675 18.66 12.32 1.49
C ASP A 675 19.21 12.09 2.91
N ILE A 676 19.43 10.83 3.28
CA ILE A 676 19.99 10.41 4.57
C ILE A 676 21.32 9.70 4.35
N THR A 677 22.40 10.26 4.90
CA THR A 677 23.72 9.61 4.98
C THR A 677 23.76 8.65 6.17
N PHE A 678 24.11 7.40 5.91
CA PHE A 678 24.30 6.37 6.94
C PHE A 678 25.78 6.21 7.27
N THR A 679 26.13 6.10 8.56
CA THR A 679 27.51 5.86 9.04
C THR A 679 27.52 4.79 10.13
N PRO A 680 28.03 3.57 9.89
CA PRO A 680 28.59 3.08 8.64
C PRO A 680 27.55 3.05 7.50
N ALA A 681 28.02 2.94 6.26
CA ALA A 681 27.12 2.84 5.11
C ALA A 681 26.25 1.57 5.20
N LEU A 682 25.02 1.65 4.67
CA LEU A 682 24.13 0.50 4.60
C LEU A 682 24.78 -0.67 3.81
N PRO A 683 24.66 -1.93 4.26
CA PRO A 683 25.24 -3.07 3.56
C PRO A 683 24.79 -3.19 2.10
N ALA A 684 25.65 -3.73 1.23
CA ALA A 684 25.41 -3.83 -0.22
C ALA A 684 24.04 -4.46 -0.58
N TRP A 685 23.63 -5.53 0.10
CA TRP A 685 22.32 -6.16 -0.14
C TRP A 685 21.13 -5.22 0.11
N LYS A 686 21.27 -4.26 1.04
CA LYS A 686 20.25 -3.27 1.37
C LYS A 686 20.22 -2.15 0.34
N THR A 687 21.37 -1.64 -0.09
CA THR A 687 21.46 -0.59 -1.12
C THR A 687 21.04 -1.13 -2.49
N GLU A 688 21.42 -2.36 -2.84
CA GLU A 688 20.89 -3.06 -4.02
C GLU A 688 19.37 -3.20 -3.99
N ALA A 689 18.77 -3.60 -2.86
CA ALA A 689 17.32 -3.69 -2.74
C ALA A 689 16.63 -2.32 -2.89
N ILE A 690 17.20 -1.27 -2.31
CA ILE A 690 16.73 0.12 -2.47
C ILE A 690 16.77 0.55 -3.94
N GLN A 691 17.78 0.14 -4.71
CA GLN A 691 17.86 0.47 -6.14
C GLN A 691 16.95 -0.41 -7.01
N LYS A 692 16.88 -1.72 -6.76
CA LYS A 692 16.09 -2.69 -7.54
C LYS A 692 14.58 -2.56 -7.36
N LEU A 693 14.08 -2.02 -6.25
CA LEU A 693 12.65 -1.75 -6.06
C LEU A 693 12.19 -0.53 -6.86
N GLY A 694 10.95 -0.55 -7.36
CA GLY A 694 10.32 0.60 -8.01
C GLY A 694 9.74 1.57 -7.00
N PHE A 695 9.76 2.86 -7.31
CA PHE A 695 9.00 3.86 -6.56
C PHE A 695 8.26 4.74 -7.56
N GLY A 696 6.92 4.60 -7.55
CA GLY A 696 6.03 5.15 -8.57
C GLY A 696 5.64 6.60 -8.29
N ASN A 697 4.96 7.22 -9.25
CA ASN A 697 4.34 8.53 -9.07
C ASN A 697 2.86 8.47 -9.40
N LEU A 698 2.05 9.14 -8.59
CA LEU A 698 0.62 9.26 -8.76
C LEU A 698 0.20 10.58 -8.14
N ASN A 699 -0.61 11.35 -8.85
CA ASN A 699 -1.08 12.64 -8.39
C ASN A 699 -2.57 12.84 -8.59
N LYS A 700 -3.08 13.92 -8.00
CA LYS A 700 -4.46 14.36 -8.04
C LYS A 700 -4.55 15.82 -8.48
N VAL A 701 -5.63 16.14 -9.17
CA VAL A 701 -6.17 17.50 -9.24
C VAL A 701 -7.56 17.48 -8.63
N VAL A 702 -7.76 18.30 -7.60
CA VAL A 702 -9.02 18.43 -6.87
C VAL A 702 -9.65 19.76 -7.25
N LEU A 703 -10.92 19.72 -7.64
CA LEU A 703 -11.69 20.87 -8.11
C LEU A 703 -12.96 20.99 -7.27
N GLU A 704 -13.20 22.14 -6.64
CA GLU A 704 -14.49 22.47 -6.03
C GLU A 704 -15.26 23.44 -6.93
N PHE A 705 -16.57 23.23 -7.08
CA PHE A 705 -17.45 23.98 -8.00
C PHE A 705 -18.55 24.74 -7.26
N PRO A 706 -19.28 25.67 -7.91
CA PRO A 706 -20.44 26.32 -7.30
C PRO A 706 -21.60 25.35 -6.99
N GLU A 707 -21.74 24.32 -7.82
CA GLU A 707 -22.86 23.36 -7.81
C GLU A 707 -22.44 22.01 -8.42
N VAL A 708 -23.19 20.96 -8.13
CA VAL A 708 -23.02 19.63 -8.75
C VAL A 708 -23.69 19.62 -10.11
N PHE A 709 -22.90 19.51 -11.19
CA PHE A 709 -23.39 19.42 -12.57
C PHE A 709 -23.24 18.02 -13.20
N TRP A 710 -22.63 17.08 -12.49
CA TRP A 710 -22.45 15.68 -12.87
C TRP A 710 -23.50 14.78 -12.19
N THR A 711 -23.63 13.54 -12.67
CA THR A 711 -24.60 12.55 -12.17
C THR A 711 -24.33 12.17 -10.70
N PRO A 712 -25.22 12.51 -9.73
CA PRO A 712 -24.92 12.43 -8.30
C PRO A 712 -25.09 11.03 -7.66
N GLU A 713 -25.52 10.02 -8.42
CA GLU A 713 -25.76 8.65 -7.93
C GLU A 713 -24.49 7.80 -7.83
N TYR A 714 -23.50 8.09 -8.68
CA TYR A 714 -22.24 7.36 -8.83
C TYR A 714 -21.15 7.93 -7.93
N ASP A 715 -20.29 7.05 -7.40
CA ASP A 715 -19.13 7.45 -6.58
C ASP A 715 -17.92 7.90 -7.43
N TYR A 716 -17.93 7.60 -8.73
CA TYR A 716 -16.89 7.96 -9.70
C TYR A 716 -17.39 7.84 -11.16
N PHE A 717 -16.62 8.36 -12.11
CA PHE A 717 -16.78 8.13 -13.56
C PHE A 717 -15.42 8.12 -14.28
N GLY A 718 -15.33 7.40 -15.39
CA GLY A 718 -14.13 7.32 -16.23
C GLY A 718 -14.26 8.08 -17.55
N ALA A 719 -13.13 8.56 -18.07
CA ALA A 719 -13.03 9.28 -19.33
C ALA A 719 -11.91 8.70 -20.19
N ALA A 720 -12.27 8.08 -21.32
CA ALA A 720 -11.34 7.52 -22.30
C ALA A 720 -10.68 8.64 -23.11
N VAL A 721 -9.68 9.31 -22.51
CA VAL A 721 -9.00 10.48 -23.08
C VAL A 721 -8.13 10.12 -24.29
N ASP A 722 -8.01 11.05 -25.24
CA ASP A 722 -6.99 10.97 -26.27
C ASP A 722 -5.62 11.45 -25.74
N GLY A 723 -4.55 10.76 -26.15
CA GLY A 723 -3.21 10.99 -25.61
C GLY A 723 -2.26 9.79 -25.64
N GLY A 724 -2.75 8.58 -25.97
CA GLY A 724 -1.93 7.36 -26.10
C GLY A 724 -1.15 6.97 -24.83
N PRO A 725 -0.12 6.11 -24.93
CA PRO A 725 0.59 5.54 -23.77
C PRO A 725 1.21 6.58 -22.82
N GLU A 726 1.59 7.76 -23.30
CA GLU A 726 2.19 8.82 -22.49
C GLU A 726 1.16 9.62 -21.69
N LEU A 727 -0.03 9.88 -22.24
CA LEU A 727 -1.02 10.79 -21.63
C LEU A 727 -2.37 10.15 -21.29
N ARG A 728 -2.58 8.84 -21.55
CA ARG A 728 -3.78 8.09 -21.15
C ARG A 728 -4.13 8.21 -19.67
N GLY A 729 -3.11 8.33 -18.81
CA GLY A 729 -3.27 8.54 -17.37
C GLY A 729 -3.67 9.96 -16.95
N ARG A 730 -3.86 10.91 -17.87
CA ARG A 730 -4.17 12.31 -17.56
C ARG A 730 -5.67 12.51 -17.35
N CYS A 731 -6.10 12.64 -16.10
CA CYS A 731 -7.49 12.94 -15.71
C CYS A 731 -8.49 11.89 -16.23
N PHE A 732 -8.07 10.63 -16.28
CA PHE A 732 -8.82 9.51 -16.88
C PHE A 732 -9.97 8.99 -16.00
N MET A 733 -10.01 9.38 -14.73
CA MET A 733 -11.04 9.00 -13.77
C MET A 733 -11.25 10.12 -12.76
N PHE A 734 -12.52 10.40 -12.45
CA PHE A 734 -12.95 11.41 -11.46
C PHE A 734 -13.73 10.73 -10.33
N TRP A 735 -13.47 11.13 -9.09
CA TRP A 735 -14.20 10.71 -7.89
C TRP A 735 -15.18 11.79 -7.45
N ASN A 736 -16.40 11.39 -7.08
CA ASN A 736 -17.51 12.28 -6.75
C ASN A 736 -17.52 12.65 -5.25
N GLY A 737 -16.93 13.80 -4.91
CA GLY A 737 -16.86 14.32 -3.54
C GLY A 737 -18.21 14.49 -2.86
N ALA A 738 -19.25 14.86 -3.61
CA ALA A 738 -20.60 15.08 -3.06
C ALA A 738 -21.19 13.82 -2.39
N ARG A 739 -20.68 12.63 -2.72
CA ARG A 739 -21.12 11.35 -2.14
C ARG A 739 -20.64 11.13 -0.72
N PHE A 740 -19.38 11.50 -0.43
CA PHE A 740 -18.70 11.18 0.83
C PHE A 740 -18.39 12.41 1.69
N SER A 741 -18.32 13.62 1.11
CA SER A 741 -18.15 14.88 1.86
C SER A 741 -19.39 15.78 1.80
N GLY A 742 -20.28 15.60 0.83
CA GLY A 742 -21.44 16.47 0.59
C GLY A 742 -21.13 17.79 -0.13
N ALA A 743 -19.85 18.12 -0.34
CA ALA A 743 -19.44 19.30 -1.10
C ALA A 743 -19.38 19.03 -2.61
N PRO A 744 -19.59 20.04 -3.48
CA PRO A 744 -19.51 19.93 -4.94
C PRO A 744 -18.05 19.83 -5.41
N ILE A 745 -17.38 18.73 -5.07
CA ILE A 745 -15.97 18.47 -5.35
C ILE A 745 -15.83 17.30 -6.34
N LEU A 746 -14.93 17.44 -7.31
CA LEU A 746 -14.39 16.32 -8.10
C LEU A 746 -12.89 16.18 -7.87
N THR A 747 -12.43 14.96 -7.63
CA THR A 747 -10.99 14.62 -7.58
C THR A 747 -10.63 13.80 -8.81
N SER A 748 -9.82 14.33 -9.72
CA SER A 748 -9.32 13.59 -10.89
C SER A 748 -7.95 12.97 -10.61
N ILE A 749 -7.74 11.75 -11.11
CA ILE A 749 -6.50 10.99 -10.92
C ILE A 749 -5.56 11.17 -12.12
N ILE A 750 -4.27 11.37 -11.84
CA ILE A 750 -3.21 11.52 -12.83
C ILE A 750 -2.14 10.45 -12.58
N SER A 751 -2.08 9.45 -13.46
CA SER A 751 -1.28 8.22 -13.35
C SER A 751 -0.30 8.02 -14.52
N GLY A 752 0.46 6.92 -14.48
CA GLY A 752 1.27 6.44 -15.62
C GLY A 752 2.27 7.48 -16.12
N GLY A 753 2.34 7.65 -17.45
CA GLY A 753 3.22 8.64 -18.07
C GLY A 753 2.88 10.09 -17.71
N ALA A 754 1.59 10.41 -17.61
CA ALA A 754 1.08 11.74 -17.33
C ALA A 754 1.51 12.25 -15.95
N ALA A 755 1.58 11.38 -14.95
CA ALA A 755 2.02 11.73 -13.61
C ALA A 755 3.45 12.31 -13.56
N SER A 756 4.35 11.85 -14.45
CA SER A 756 5.72 12.40 -14.55
C SER A 756 5.74 13.74 -15.28
N THR A 757 5.02 13.86 -16.40
CA THR A 757 4.99 15.07 -17.22
C THR A 757 4.35 16.25 -16.48
N MET A 758 3.34 15.96 -15.65
CA MET A 758 2.54 16.98 -14.96
C MET A 758 3.27 17.67 -13.79
N GLU A 759 4.28 17.04 -13.18
CA GLU A 759 5.08 17.65 -12.10
C GLU A 759 5.70 19.00 -12.52
N ALA A 760 5.99 19.18 -13.82
CA ALA A 760 6.56 20.40 -14.39
C ALA A 760 5.51 21.43 -14.91
N SER A 761 4.22 21.09 -14.88
CA SER A 761 3.12 22.00 -15.29
C SER A 761 2.69 22.92 -14.14
N SER A 762 2.13 24.08 -14.47
CA SER A 762 1.44 24.97 -13.52
C SER A 762 0.10 24.39 -13.04
N ASP A 763 -0.42 24.86 -11.90
CA ASP A 763 -1.73 24.42 -11.39
C ASP A 763 -2.86 24.81 -12.36
N GLU A 764 -2.72 25.94 -13.03
CA GLU A 764 -3.64 26.43 -14.06
C GLU A 764 -3.69 25.52 -15.29
N GLU A 765 -2.54 25.04 -15.79
CA GLU A 765 -2.49 24.09 -16.91
C GLU A 765 -3.14 22.75 -16.55
N VAL A 766 -2.93 22.27 -15.32
CA VAL A 766 -3.51 21.01 -14.83
C VAL A 766 -5.02 21.16 -14.60
N GLN A 767 -5.45 22.28 -14.04
CA GLN A 767 -6.87 22.65 -13.94
C GLN A 767 -7.51 22.69 -15.32
N GLN A 768 -6.91 23.37 -16.30
CA GLN A 768 -7.50 23.46 -17.65
C GLN A 768 -7.48 22.10 -18.37
N ALA A 769 -6.50 21.23 -18.13
CA ALA A 769 -6.52 19.86 -18.65
C ALA A 769 -7.69 19.03 -18.07
N ALA A 770 -7.94 19.09 -16.75
CA ALA A 770 -9.08 18.44 -16.13
C ALA A 770 -10.41 19.06 -16.60
N MET A 771 -10.49 20.39 -16.65
CA MET A 771 -11.66 21.12 -17.15
C MET A 771 -11.96 20.84 -18.62
N GLN A 772 -10.95 20.56 -19.46
CA GLN A 772 -11.22 20.18 -20.86
C GLN A 772 -11.95 18.83 -20.94
N VAL A 773 -11.58 17.83 -20.13
CA VAL A 773 -12.30 16.55 -20.06
C VAL A 773 -13.72 16.75 -19.56
N LEU A 774 -13.92 17.57 -18.52
CA LEU A 774 -15.25 17.89 -17.99
C LEU A 774 -16.12 18.68 -18.97
N ARG A 775 -15.55 19.63 -19.72
CA ARG A 775 -16.25 20.37 -20.79
C ARG A 775 -16.58 19.48 -22.00
N ASN A 776 -15.77 18.47 -22.30
CA ASN A 776 -16.10 17.51 -23.36
C ASN A 776 -17.33 16.67 -22.98
N ILE A 777 -17.40 16.18 -21.73
CA ILE A 777 -18.50 15.33 -21.24
C ILE A 777 -19.78 16.14 -20.95
N TYR A 778 -19.67 17.25 -20.22
CA TYR A 778 -20.82 17.99 -19.69
C TYR A 778 -21.09 19.32 -20.42
N GLY A 779 -20.32 19.67 -21.45
CA GLY A 779 -20.52 20.89 -22.25
C GLY A 779 -20.56 22.16 -21.41
N SER A 780 -21.58 23.00 -21.62
CA SER A 780 -21.79 24.25 -20.88
C SER A 780 -22.34 24.07 -19.45
N ALA A 781 -22.60 22.83 -19.01
CA ALA A 781 -22.91 22.53 -17.62
C ALA A 781 -21.65 22.56 -16.74
N ALA A 782 -20.48 22.18 -17.29
CA ALA A 782 -19.20 22.28 -16.58
C ALA A 782 -18.82 23.76 -16.33
N LYS A 783 -19.06 24.24 -15.11
CA LYS A 783 -18.70 25.59 -14.67
C LYS A 783 -17.22 25.65 -14.31
N GLU A 784 -16.63 26.84 -14.30
CA GLU A 784 -15.30 27.00 -13.71
C GLU A 784 -15.33 26.65 -12.20
N PRO A 785 -14.25 26.04 -11.67
CA PRO A 785 -14.16 25.74 -10.24
C PRO A 785 -13.98 27.02 -9.42
N VAL A 786 -14.52 27.02 -8.20
CA VAL A 786 -14.28 28.06 -7.18
C VAL A 786 -12.95 27.86 -6.45
N ALA A 787 -12.41 26.65 -6.46
CA ALA A 787 -11.10 26.33 -5.91
C ALA A 787 -10.46 25.12 -6.62
N CYS A 788 -9.13 25.12 -6.71
CA CYS A 788 -8.32 24.06 -7.31
C CYS A 788 -7.14 23.72 -6.38
N ALA A 789 -6.71 22.47 -6.35
CA ALA A 789 -5.46 22.04 -5.72
C ALA A 789 -4.85 20.84 -6.46
N VAL A 790 -3.53 20.87 -6.66
CA VAL A 790 -2.77 19.84 -7.37
C VAL A 790 -1.71 19.21 -6.46
N SER A 791 -1.62 17.88 -6.42
CA SER A 791 -0.51 17.20 -5.73
C SER A 791 0.71 17.04 -6.63
N ARG A 792 1.91 17.08 -6.05
CA ARG A 792 3.20 16.85 -6.71
C ARG A 792 4.08 15.93 -5.86
N TRP A 793 3.66 14.67 -5.73
CA TRP A 793 4.33 13.68 -4.87
C TRP A 793 5.73 13.31 -5.37
N GLY A 794 6.00 13.41 -6.67
CA GLY A 794 7.32 13.20 -7.27
C GLY A 794 8.32 14.31 -6.90
N GLY A 795 7.89 15.57 -6.94
CA GLY A 795 8.68 16.73 -6.52
C GLY A 795 8.80 16.92 -5.01
N ASP A 796 7.88 16.36 -4.21
CA ASP A 796 7.88 16.46 -2.74
C ASP A 796 9.19 15.90 -2.14
N PRO A 797 10.01 16.73 -1.45
CA PRO A 797 11.33 16.31 -0.95
C PRO A 797 11.26 15.30 0.20
N PHE A 798 10.10 15.15 0.86
CA PHE A 798 9.87 14.19 1.93
C PHE A 798 8.96 13.05 1.46
N SER A 799 8.96 12.75 0.15
CA SER A 799 8.33 11.58 -0.45
C SER A 799 9.07 11.08 -1.68
N ARG A 800 9.32 11.96 -2.66
CA ARG A 800 9.98 11.68 -3.95
C ARG A 800 9.31 10.56 -4.75
N GLY A 801 7.98 10.60 -4.81
CA GLY A 801 7.09 9.60 -5.37
C GLY A 801 5.97 9.23 -4.40
N HIS A 802 5.08 8.32 -4.82
CA HIS A 802 3.85 7.96 -4.11
C HIS A 802 3.96 6.59 -3.42
N ILE A 803 3.92 5.47 -4.15
CA ILE A 803 3.94 4.08 -3.61
C ILE A 803 4.98 3.24 -4.35
N PHE A 804 5.52 2.19 -3.70
CA PHE A 804 6.51 1.29 -4.30
C PHE A 804 5.86 0.22 -5.20
N PHE A 805 6.60 -0.30 -6.17
CA PHE A 805 6.14 -1.35 -7.08
C PHE A 805 7.26 -2.33 -7.47
N SER A 806 6.86 -3.50 -8.00
CA SER A 806 7.79 -4.48 -8.58
C SER A 806 8.34 -3.95 -9.90
N LEU A 807 9.53 -3.35 -9.85
CA LEU A 807 10.23 -2.80 -11.02
C LEU A 807 10.82 -3.92 -11.89
N MET A 808 10.72 -3.78 -13.21
CA MET A 808 11.54 -4.55 -14.15
C MET A 808 13.03 -4.19 -13.93
N PRO A 809 13.88 -5.10 -13.44
CA PRO A 809 15.31 -4.83 -13.36
C PRO A 809 15.90 -4.55 -14.75
N PRO A 810 16.91 -3.66 -14.86
CA PRO A 810 17.64 -3.47 -16.11
C PRO A 810 18.19 -4.80 -16.63
N SER A 811 18.20 -5.00 -17.95
CA SER A 811 18.53 -6.26 -18.64
C SER A 811 19.99 -6.74 -18.54
N ALA A 812 20.76 -6.19 -17.59
CA ALA A 812 22.16 -6.48 -17.32
C ALA A 812 22.38 -7.10 -15.93
N ALA A 813 21.56 -8.11 -15.59
CA ALA A 813 21.66 -8.85 -14.32
C ALA A 813 21.35 -10.36 -14.48
N ARG A 814 21.96 -11.02 -15.48
CA ARG A 814 22.16 -12.47 -15.40
C ARG A 814 23.31 -12.75 -14.43
N LEU A 815 23.02 -13.53 -13.39
CA LEU A 815 24.03 -14.19 -12.54
C LEU A 815 24.46 -15.52 -13.17
#